data_AF-A0A667XX70-F1
#
_entry.id   AF-A0A667XX70-F1
#
_cell.length_a   1.000
_cell.length_b   1.000
_cell.length_c   1.000
_cell.angle_alpha   90.00
_cell.angle_beta   90.00
_cell.angle_gamma   90.00
#
_symmetry.space_group_name_H-M   'P 1'
#
loop_
_entity.id
_entity.type
_entity.pdbx_description
1 polymer ?
#
loop_
_entity_poly.entity_id
_entity_poly.type
_entity_poly.pdbx_seq_one_letter_code
_entity_poly.pdbx_strand_id
1 'polypeptide(L)'
;IINNYKHVITQFSYTDHHKSVIAIRREDINPWERRAPLAPRHVKELTNAGHKVLVQPSNRRAIHEKFYEKAGAVIQEDISEASLIVGVKRMPEEKVIPRKTYAFFSHTIKAQEANMGLLDDLLKKEVRLIDYEKMVDANGYRIVAFGQWAGVAGMINILHGLGLRFLALGHHTPFMHIGMAHNYRNVSQAIQAVRDCGYEISIGLMPKSIGPVTFCFTGTGNVSKGAQDIINELPVEYVEPHELKDVCEAGDMTKVYATVLSRHHHLMRKSDGIYDPMEYENHPELYTSHFRTSVAPYTTCLINGIYWDPHTPRLLRRLDAQKLMKPVKSSFAGTEGWPTLPHRLLAICDISADAGGSIEFMNECTTIDKPFCMYDADQHIDHDSVEGNGILMCSIDNLPAQLPIEATEYFGDRLFPYIWEMVRPAVITSNGKLTPKFEYIEKLREKREQAQILKKAGMKRVLLLGSGYVSEPVIEYLTRDEGTQVTVASVILKQAEELAAKYPNTIPIMLDVSSQEGHLDSLIKEHELVISMLPYSFHPLIAKHCINRKVNMVTASYLSPDMKQLQHSAEQAGITIVNEMGLDPGIDHMLAMECIDQAKADGCTVSSYSSFCGGLPAPECSDNPLRYKFSWSPYGVLLNTISPAVFLRNGQVRRIPAGGSLMDSAAAMDFLPGFSLEGFPNRDSTKYAEPYGIQTAHTLIRGTLRFKVTHTHTHTHTHTHTIQHHTMLGEEAVPRADSVLAALAKHLEAKLTFESGERDMIIMRNDVGLRHPTGELETKHISLVVYGDNGGFSAMAKTVGYPAAIAARMLLDGEISTKGLVVPMTRDVYGPALRRLKDEGLQFVTKSTLQE
;
A
#
# COMPACT_ATOMS: atom_id res chain seq x y z
N ILE A 1 42.61 -31.94 -48.51
CA ILE A 1 41.38 -32.50 -47.92
C ILE A 1 41.40 -32.17 -46.43
N ILE A 2 40.49 -31.28 -46.04
CA ILE A 2 40.03 -30.92 -44.69
C ILE A 2 41.05 -30.26 -43.73
N ASN A 3 40.71 -29.03 -43.35
CA ASN A 3 41.46 -28.09 -42.53
C ASN A 3 40.89 -28.05 -41.10
N ASN A 4 41.75 -27.64 -40.16
CA ASN A 4 41.47 -26.98 -38.88
C ASN A 4 41.14 -27.83 -37.64
N TYR A 5 42.18 -28.10 -36.84
CA TYR A 5 42.12 -28.02 -35.38
C TYR A 5 43.36 -27.27 -34.87
N LYS A 6 43.15 -26.14 -34.20
CA LYS A 6 44.18 -25.36 -33.51
C LYS A 6 43.64 -24.91 -32.16
N HIS A 7 44.46 -25.12 -31.13
CA HIS A 7 44.47 -24.52 -29.80
C HIS A 7 43.38 -24.91 -28.79
N VAL A 8 43.74 -25.87 -27.92
CA VAL A 8 43.31 -25.89 -26.51
C VAL A 8 44.55 -25.58 -25.68
N ILE A 9 44.60 -24.38 -25.10
CA ILE A 9 45.54 -24.02 -24.04
C ILE A 9 44.85 -24.35 -22.72
N THR A 10 45.40 -25.33 -22.01
CA THR A 10 45.07 -25.67 -20.63
C THR A 10 45.60 -24.59 -19.69
N GLN A 11 44.74 -23.67 -19.27
CA GLN A 11 44.90 -22.97 -17.99
C GLN A 11 43.93 -23.62 -17.00
N PHE A 12 44.47 -24.45 -16.11
CA PHE A 12 43.76 -24.90 -14.93
C PHE A 12 43.42 -23.66 -14.08
N SER A 13 42.13 -23.38 -13.94
CA SER A 13 41.60 -22.38 -13.04
C SER A 13 41.90 -22.78 -11.60
N TYR A 14 42.63 -21.94 -10.88
CA TYR A 14 42.53 -21.91 -9.42
C TYR A 14 41.07 -21.56 -9.08
N THR A 15 40.27 -22.54 -8.71
CA THR A 15 38.98 -22.29 -8.07
C THR A 15 39.26 -21.82 -6.64
N ASP A 16 39.33 -20.52 -6.46
CA ASP A 16 39.36 -19.89 -5.15
C ASP A 16 38.04 -20.20 -4.42
N HIS A 17 38.08 -21.15 -3.48
CA HIS A 17 36.92 -21.48 -2.65
C HIS A 17 36.75 -20.40 -1.57
N HIS A 18 36.05 -19.31 -1.91
CA HIS A 18 35.66 -18.29 -0.94
C HIS A 18 34.71 -18.85 0.13
N LYS A 19 34.88 -18.44 1.39
CA LYS A 19 34.07 -18.93 2.53
C LYS A 19 32.60 -18.51 2.46
N SER A 20 32.34 -17.27 2.04
CA SER A 20 30.99 -16.74 1.80
C SER A 20 31.04 -15.51 0.88
N VAL A 21 29.88 -15.13 0.33
CA VAL A 21 29.72 -14.00 -0.60
C VAL A 21 28.78 -12.95 0.00
N ILE A 22 29.29 -11.74 0.20
CA ILE A 22 28.54 -10.59 0.73
C ILE A 22 28.46 -9.53 -0.38
N ALA A 23 27.32 -8.86 -0.51
CA ALA A 23 27.17 -7.74 -1.44
C ALA A 23 26.85 -6.42 -0.74
N ILE A 24 27.55 -5.35 -1.14
CA ILE A 24 27.18 -3.97 -0.87
C ILE A 24 26.34 -3.49 -2.06
N ARG A 25 25.04 -3.29 -1.84
CA ARG A 25 24.13 -2.80 -2.88
C ARG A 25 24.36 -1.31 -3.19
N ARG A 26 23.91 -0.87 -4.36
CA ARG A 26 23.92 0.56 -4.72
C ARG A 26 22.87 1.36 -3.94
N GLU A 27 23.17 2.63 -3.74
CA GLU A 27 22.31 3.60 -3.07
C GLU A 27 21.40 4.27 -4.10
N ASP A 28 20.09 4.03 -4.01
CA ASP A 28 19.12 4.49 -5.01
C ASP A 28 17.84 5.13 -4.44
N ILE A 29 17.71 5.23 -3.11
CA ILE A 29 16.48 5.73 -2.46
C ILE A 29 16.20 7.22 -2.70
N ASN A 30 17.23 8.07 -2.65
CA ASN A 30 17.15 9.49 -2.95
C ASN A 30 18.55 10.03 -3.34
N PRO A 31 18.66 11.26 -3.88
CA PRO A 31 19.95 11.83 -4.32
C PRO A 31 20.97 12.03 -3.20
N TRP A 32 20.51 12.33 -1.98
CA TRP A 32 21.35 12.63 -0.82
C TRP A 32 21.94 11.39 -0.16
N GLU A 33 21.32 10.22 -0.32
CA GLU A 33 21.85 8.97 0.20
C GLU A 33 23.06 8.51 -0.61
N ARG A 34 24.25 8.89 -0.13
CA ARG A 34 25.55 8.58 -0.72
C ARG A 34 26.41 7.71 0.21
N ARG A 35 25.88 7.32 1.38
CA ARG A 35 26.58 6.50 2.37
C ARG A 35 26.53 5.03 1.98
N ALA A 36 27.58 4.30 2.32
CA ALA A 36 27.59 2.84 2.23
C ALA A 36 27.52 2.22 3.63
N PRO A 37 27.06 0.96 3.76
CA PRO A 37 27.07 0.24 5.03
C PRO A 37 28.49 -0.13 5.50
N LEU A 38 29.47 -0.21 4.57
CA LEU A 38 30.85 -0.58 4.86
C LEU A 38 31.82 0.30 4.06
N ALA A 39 32.79 0.89 4.74
CA ALA A 39 33.94 1.56 4.13
C ALA A 39 34.98 0.56 3.55
N PRO A 40 35.88 1.00 2.64
CA PRO A 40 36.91 0.16 2.03
C PRO A 40 37.80 -0.60 3.02
N ARG A 41 38.11 -0.03 4.19
CA ARG A 41 38.91 -0.74 5.21
C ARG A 41 38.20 -1.98 5.76
N HIS A 42 36.90 -1.91 6.02
CA HIS A 42 36.11 -3.07 6.45
C HIS A 42 36.10 -4.14 5.35
N VAL A 43 35.95 -3.71 4.10
CA VAL A 43 36.02 -4.59 2.93
C VAL A 43 37.39 -5.25 2.80
N LYS A 44 38.47 -4.53 3.11
CA LYS A 44 39.81 -5.10 3.14
C LYS A 44 39.94 -6.18 4.21
N GLU A 45 39.34 -5.99 5.37
CA GLU A 45 39.31 -7.00 6.43
C GLU A 45 38.49 -8.23 6.02
N LEU A 46 37.32 -8.05 5.39
CA LEU A 46 36.49 -9.16 4.86
C LEU A 46 37.25 -9.99 3.83
N THR A 47 37.90 -9.33 2.87
CA THR A 47 38.61 -10.00 1.77
C THR A 47 39.85 -10.72 2.29
N ASN A 48 40.61 -10.10 3.19
CA ASN A 48 41.74 -10.74 3.87
C ASN A 48 41.32 -11.98 4.69
N ALA A 49 40.10 -12.00 5.24
CA ALA A 49 39.54 -13.15 5.96
C ALA A 49 39.06 -14.30 5.03
N GLY A 50 39.10 -14.10 3.70
CA GLY A 50 38.76 -15.09 2.68
C GLY A 50 37.32 -15.00 2.15
N HIS A 51 36.64 -13.88 2.35
CA HIS A 51 35.27 -13.65 1.90
C HIS A 51 35.25 -12.86 0.59
N LYS A 52 34.35 -13.25 -0.32
CA LYS A 52 34.11 -12.50 -1.55
C LYS A 52 33.18 -11.33 -1.25
N VAL A 53 33.62 -10.11 -1.54
CA VAL A 53 32.81 -8.90 -1.38
C VAL A 53 32.46 -8.37 -2.76
N LEU A 54 31.18 -8.44 -3.10
CA LEU A 54 30.62 -7.82 -4.30
C LEU A 54 30.20 -6.39 -3.97
N VAL A 55 30.50 -5.45 -4.85
CA VAL A 55 30.03 -4.06 -4.72
C VAL A 55 29.33 -3.67 -6.00
N GLN A 56 28.05 -3.29 -5.89
CA GLN A 56 27.34 -2.75 -7.05
C GLN A 56 27.92 -1.39 -7.46
N PRO A 57 28.17 -1.17 -8.76
CA PRO A 57 28.55 0.13 -9.29
C PRO A 57 27.57 1.22 -8.86
N SER A 58 28.09 2.38 -8.47
CA SER A 58 27.28 3.52 -8.03
C SER A 58 28.04 4.83 -8.27
N ASN A 59 27.53 5.65 -9.18
CA ASN A 59 28.03 7.02 -9.39
C ASN A 59 27.54 7.99 -8.30
N ARG A 60 26.67 7.53 -7.39
CA ARG A 60 26.11 8.33 -6.28
C ARG A 60 26.95 8.19 -5.01
N ARG A 61 27.53 7.01 -4.77
CA ARG A 61 28.29 6.71 -3.55
C ARG A 61 29.45 7.69 -3.36
N ALA A 62 29.60 8.21 -2.13
CA ALA A 62 30.63 9.18 -1.83
C ALA A 62 32.06 8.61 -1.91
N ILE A 63 32.23 7.35 -1.53
CA ILE A 63 33.49 6.63 -1.66
C ILE A 63 33.53 5.94 -3.03
N HIS A 64 34.46 6.38 -3.88
CA HIS A 64 34.61 5.87 -5.24
C HIS A 64 34.95 4.37 -5.27
N GLU A 65 34.38 3.63 -6.23
CA GLU A 65 34.55 2.17 -6.40
C GLU A 65 36.03 1.70 -6.48
N LYS A 66 36.94 2.48 -7.07
CA LYS A 66 38.38 2.22 -7.08
C LYS A 66 38.97 1.96 -5.69
N PHE A 67 38.42 2.56 -4.63
CA PHE A 67 38.88 2.28 -3.28
C PHE A 67 38.38 0.92 -2.77
N TYR A 68 37.18 0.49 -3.18
CA TYR A 68 36.67 -0.85 -2.92
C TYR A 68 37.44 -1.93 -3.70
N GLU A 69 37.77 -1.67 -4.96
CA GLU A 69 38.64 -2.55 -5.78
C GLU A 69 40.00 -2.76 -5.13
N LYS A 70 40.66 -1.66 -4.74
CA LYS A 70 41.94 -1.72 -4.00
C LYS A 70 41.81 -2.47 -2.67
N ALA A 71 40.64 -2.41 -2.05
CA ALA A 71 40.32 -3.18 -0.85
C ALA A 71 40.07 -4.68 -1.13
N GLY A 72 40.06 -5.13 -2.39
CA GLY A 72 39.86 -6.52 -2.79
C GLY A 72 38.41 -6.88 -3.14
N ALA A 73 37.51 -5.90 -3.24
CA ALA A 73 36.14 -6.16 -3.70
C ALA A 73 36.08 -6.39 -5.22
N VAL A 74 35.04 -7.10 -5.65
CA VAL A 74 34.67 -7.26 -7.05
C VAL A 74 33.54 -6.29 -7.39
N ILE A 75 33.78 -5.38 -8.32
CA ILE A 75 32.75 -4.44 -8.80
C ILE A 75 31.92 -5.12 -9.87
N GLN A 76 30.62 -5.33 -9.62
CA GLN A 76 29.72 -5.97 -10.58
C GLN A 76 28.24 -5.61 -10.33
N GLU A 77 27.46 -5.54 -11.41
CA GLU A 77 26.03 -5.22 -11.36
C GLU A 77 25.22 -6.34 -10.68
N ASP A 78 25.41 -7.57 -11.16
CA ASP A 78 24.71 -8.74 -10.64
C ASP A 78 25.29 -9.14 -9.27
N ILE A 79 24.45 -9.10 -8.24
CA ILE A 79 24.80 -9.52 -6.88
C ILE A 79 24.01 -10.73 -6.42
N SER A 80 23.36 -11.44 -7.35
CA SER A 80 22.55 -12.63 -7.06
C SER A 80 23.35 -13.78 -6.46
N GLU A 81 24.68 -13.79 -6.62
CA GLU A 81 25.57 -14.75 -5.96
C GLU A 81 25.63 -14.55 -4.43
N ALA A 82 25.42 -13.33 -3.93
CA ALA A 82 25.55 -13.02 -2.51
C ALA A 82 24.50 -13.72 -1.65
N SER A 83 24.89 -14.18 -0.47
CA SER A 83 23.98 -14.72 0.55
C SER A 83 23.45 -13.62 1.47
N LEU A 84 24.27 -12.61 1.74
CA LEU A 84 23.93 -11.41 2.50
C LEU A 84 24.11 -10.17 1.63
N ILE A 85 23.05 -9.36 1.51
CA ILE A 85 23.04 -8.09 0.81
C ILE A 85 22.85 -6.97 1.84
N VAL A 86 23.84 -6.10 1.98
CA VAL A 86 23.82 -4.99 2.94
C VAL A 86 23.61 -3.65 2.23
N GLY A 87 22.81 -2.78 2.84
CA GLY A 87 22.60 -1.40 2.39
C GLY A 87 22.21 -0.50 3.57
N VAL A 88 22.36 0.82 3.43
CA VAL A 88 21.99 1.74 4.53
C VAL A 88 20.48 1.86 4.67
N LYS A 89 19.78 2.11 3.56
CA LYS A 89 18.33 2.30 3.49
C LYS A 89 17.68 1.22 2.61
N ARG A 90 16.35 1.17 2.66
CA ARG A 90 15.51 0.30 1.81
C ARG A 90 15.81 0.43 0.31
N MET A 91 15.46 -0.60 -0.44
CA MET A 91 15.49 -0.66 -1.90
C MET A 91 14.09 -0.56 -2.51
N PRO A 92 14.00 -0.23 -3.81
CA PRO A 92 12.78 -0.44 -4.58
C PRO A 92 12.35 -1.91 -4.58
N GLU A 93 11.04 -2.16 -4.50
CA GLU A 93 10.43 -3.49 -4.30
C GLU A 93 10.73 -4.41 -5.49
N GLU A 94 10.72 -3.87 -6.71
CA GLU A 94 11.02 -4.59 -7.94
C GLU A 94 12.46 -5.13 -8.01
N LYS A 95 13.39 -4.55 -7.22
CA LYS A 95 14.80 -4.97 -7.17
C LYS A 95 15.10 -6.00 -6.09
N VAL A 96 14.12 -6.36 -5.27
CA VAL A 96 14.29 -7.38 -4.23
C VAL A 96 14.49 -8.74 -4.88
N ILE A 97 15.65 -9.35 -4.63
CA ILE A 97 16.00 -10.69 -5.09
C ILE A 97 15.39 -11.75 -4.13
N PRO A 98 14.61 -12.72 -4.64
CA PRO A 98 13.99 -13.75 -3.79
C PRO A 98 14.99 -14.64 -3.04
N ARG A 99 14.57 -15.11 -1.86
CA ARG A 99 15.30 -16.07 -1.00
C ARG A 99 16.71 -15.62 -0.61
N LYS A 100 16.91 -14.31 -0.44
CA LYS A 100 18.17 -13.71 0.03
C LYS A 100 18.04 -13.21 1.46
N THR A 101 19.19 -12.98 2.10
CA THR A 101 19.25 -12.24 3.36
C THR A 101 19.60 -10.78 3.07
N TYR A 102 18.79 -9.86 3.58
CA TYR A 102 19.05 -8.43 3.49
C TYR A 102 19.28 -7.84 4.87
N ALA A 103 20.13 -6.82 4.95
CA ALA A 103 20.25 -5.98 6.14
C ALA A 103 20.27 -4.49 5.78
N PHE A 104 19.32 -3.73 6.34
CA PHE A 104 19.16 -2.28 6.16
C PHE A 104 18.16 -1.71 7.19
N PHE A 105 18.07 -0.38 7.32
CA PHE A 105 16.97 0.26 8.07
C PHE A 105 15.66 0.15 7.28
N SER A 106 14.78 -0.77 7.68
CA SER A 106 13.57 -1.08 6.92
C SER A 106 12.39 -0.16 7.23
N HIS A 107 12.36 0.42 8.44
CA HIS A 107 11.25 1.24 8.96
C HIS A 107 9.90 0.50 8.97
N THR A 108 9.91 -0.84 8.97
CA THR A 108 8.69 -1.68 8.95
C THR A 108 8.11 -1.93 10.33
N ILE A 109 8.94 -1.86 11.38
CA ILE A 109 8.57 -2.23 12.76
C ILE A 109 7.47 -1.37 13.39
N LYS A 110 7.22 -0.16 12.85
CA LYS A 110 6.16 0.75 13.31
C LYS A 110 4.87 0.62 12.49
N ALA A 111 4.79 -0.35 11.56
CA ALA A 111 3.66 -0.56 10.65
C ALA A 111 3.22 0.72 9.90
N GLN A 112 4.18 1.56 9.51
CA GLN A 112 3.90 2.76 8.74
C GLN A 112 3.62 2.38 7.28
N GLU A 113 2.47 2.81 6.76
CA GLU A 113 1.91 2.47 5.44
C GLU A 113 2.93 2.55 4.30
N ALA A 114 3.73 3.63 4.25
CA ALA A 114 4.77 3.82 3.24
C ALA A 114 5.80 2.67 3.14
N ASN A 115 5.98 1.88 4.20
CA ASN A 115 6.94 0.77 4.26
C ASN A 115 6.28 -0.62 4.15
N MET A 116 4.95 -0.68 4.08
CA MET A 116 4.23 -1.95 4.13
C MET A 116 4.29 -2.74 2.83
N GLY A 117 4.20 -2.08 1.66
CA GLY A 117 4.39 -2.74 0.36
C GLY A 117 5.73 -3.48 0.27
N LEU A 118 6.79 -2.87 0.80
CA LEU A 118 8.09 -3.53 0.89
C LEU A 118 8.07 -4.75 1.81
N LEU A 119 7.46 -4.65 3.00
CA LEU A 119 7.37 -5.79 3.91
C LEU A 119 6.64 -6.97 3.24
N ASP A 120 5.57 -6.69 2.50
CA ASP A 120 4.78 -7.71 1.80
C ASP A 120 5.58 -8.35 0.68
N ASP A 121 6.33 -7.57 -0.10
CA ASP A 121 7.22 -8.10 -1.14
C ASP A 121 8.36 -8.96 -0.54
N LEU A 122 8.93 -8.56 0.59
CA LEU A 122 9.93 -9.34 1.32
C LEU A 122 9.36 -10.68 1.82
N LEU A 123 8.13 -10.70 2.34
CA LEU A 123 7.45 -11.93 2.75
C LEU A 123 7.17 -12.83 1.53
N LYS A 124 6.56 -12.29 0.47
CA LYS A 124 6.25 -13.03 -0.76
C LYS A 124 7.48 -13.64 -1.41
N LYS A 125 8.61 -12.92 -1.39
CA LYS A 125 9.88 -13.36 -1.96
C LYS A 125 10.72 -14.20 -1.01
N GLU A 126 10.17 -14.60 0.15
CA GLU A 126 10.84 -15.41 1.17
C GLU A 126 12.18 -14.81 1.63
N VAL A 127 12.27 -13.48 1.66
CA VAL A 127 13.48 -12.77 2.09
C VAL A 127 13.62 -12.84 3.60
N ARG A 128 14.86 -13.06 4.05
CA ARG A 128 15.25 -12.89 5.44
C ARG A 128 15.72 -11.46 5.67
N LEU A 129 14.88 -10.62 6.29
CA LEU A 129 15.23 -9.23 6.58
C LEU A 129 15.82 -9.08 7.98
N ILE A 130 16.99 -8.45 8.08
CA ILE A 130 17.61 -8.02 9.32
C ILE A 130 17.50 -6.49 9.42
N ASP A 131 16.78 -5.99 10.42
CA ASP A 131 16.66 -4.54 10.60
C ASP A 131 17.71 -4.03 11.58
N TYR A 132 18.55 -3.12 11.10
CA TYR A 132 19.56 -2.44 11.91
C TYR A 132 18.98 -1.70 13.11
N GLU A 133 17.71 -1.25 13.06
CA GLU A 133 17.02 -0.62 14.19
C GLU A 133 16.79 -1.59 15.36
N LYS A 134 16.75 -2.90 15.10
CA LYS A 134 16.57 -3.94 16.11
C LYS A 134 17.85 -4.66 16.49
N MET A 135 19.00 -4.19 15.99
CA MET A 135 20.32 -4.60 16.48
C MET A 135 20.63 -3.86 17.78
N VAL A 136 20.41 -4.53 18.91
CA VAL A 136 20.66 -4.01 20.26
C VAL A 136 21.64 -4.90 21.02
N ASP A 137 22.39 -4.31 21.95
CA ASP A 137 23.28 -5.01 22.86
C ASP A 137 22.50 -5.70 24.00
N ALA A 138 23.22 -6.34 24.93
CA ALA A 138 22.62 -7.04 26.07
C ALA A 138 21.80 -6.14 27.02
N ASN A 139 22.05 -4.83 27.00
CA ASN A 139 21.34 -3.85 27.81
C ASN A 139 20.19 -3.17 27.02
N GLY A 140 19.97 -3.56 25.77
CA GLY A 140 18.94 -2.97 24.89
C GLY A 140 19.39 -1.71 24.15
N TYR A 141 20.65 -1.30 24.25
CA TYR A 141 21.15 -0.14 23.50
C TYR A 141 21.38 -0.49 22.04
N ARG A 142 20.96 0.40 21.14
CA ARG A 142 21.15 0.23 19.70
C ARG A 142 22.63 0.21 19.35
N ILE A 143 23.05 -0.87 18.68
CA ILE A 143 24.43 -1.09 18.25
C ILE A 143 24.79 -0.15 17.10
N VAL A 144 23.92 -0.10 16.09
CA VAL A 144 24.20 0.62 14.84
C VAL A 144 23.24 1.80 14.68
N ALA A 145 23.78 3.01 14.79
CA ALA A 145 23.03 4.26 14.68
C ALA A 145 23.93 5.37 14.12
N PHE A 146 23.33 6.43 13.57
CA PHE A 146 24.05 7.60 13.04
C PHE A 146 24.00 8.83 13.95
N GLY A 147 23.58 8.67 15.21
CA GLY A 147 23.25 9.80 16.09
C GLY A 147 24.37 10.86 16.19
N GLN A 148 25.62 10.44 16.35
CA GLN A 148 26.75 11.38 16.44
C GLN A 148 26.91 12.24 15.19
N TRP A 149 26.87 11.63 14.01
CA TRP A 149 26.98 12.36 12.74
C TRP A 149 25.75 13.21 12.40
N ALA A 150 24.57 12.86 12.93
CA ALA A 150 23.41 13.74 12.89
C ALA A 150 23.67 14.99 13.75
N GLY A 151 24.25 14.82 14.94
CA GLY A 151 24.72 15.90 15.81
C GLY A 151 25.70 16.85 15.12
N VAL A 152 26.77 16.29 14.54
CA VAL A 152 27.81 17.04 13.82
C VAL A 152 27.21 17.84 12.67
N ALA A 153 26.45 17.19 11.77
CA ALA A 153 25.88 17.86 10.60
C ALA A 153 24.79 18.88 11.00
N GLY A 154 23.97 18.57 12.01
CA GLY A 154 22.96 19.49 12.53
C GLY A 154 23.59 20.75 13.13
N MET A 155 24.68 20.60 13.88
CA MET A 155 25.40 21.73 14.45
C MET A 155 26.01 22.63 13.37
N ILE A 156 26.68 22.06 12.38
CA ILE A 156 27.24 22.83 11.26
C ILE A 156 26.13 23.59 10.53
N ASN A 157 25.01 22.92 10.24
CA ASN A 157 23.88 23.54 9.56
C ASN A 157 23.26 24.67 10.37
N ILE A 158 23.05 24.51 11.67
CA ILE A 158 22.43 25.59 12.47
C ILE A 158 23.38 26.76 12.69
N LEU A 159 24.71 26.55 12.72
CA LEU A 159 25.67 27.66 12.72
C LEU A 159 25.60 28.46 11.42
N HIS A 160 25.49 27.79 10.27
CA HIS A 160 25.21 28.45 8.99
C HIS A 160 23.86 29.20 9.01
N GLY A 161 22.82 28.54 9.50
CA GLY A 161 21.48 29.12 9.65
C GLY A 161 21.46 30.36 10.55
N LEU A 162 22.21 30.36 11.65
CA LEU A 162 22.40 31.53 12.51
C LEU A 162 23.08 32.68 11.78
N GLY A 163 24.07 32.40 10.93
CA GLY A 163 24.66 33.41 10.04
C GLY A 163 23.59 34.09 9.21
N LEU A 164 22.81 33.31 8.45
CA LEU A 164 21.70 33.82 7.64
C LEU A 164 20.66 34.59 8.47
N ARG A 165 20.33 34.08 9.67
CA ARG A 165 19.34 34.69 10.56
C ARG A 165 19.82 36.04 11.09
N PHE A 166 21.08 36.13 11.52
CA PHE A 166 21.66 37.40 11.95
C PHE A 166 21.68 38.41 10.80
N LEU A 167 22.05 37.98 9.58
CA LEU A 167 22.04 38.86 8.42
C LEU A 167 20.64 39.39 8.12
N ALA A 168 19.62 38.51 8.13
CA ALA A 168 18.22 38.88 7.93
C ALA A 168 17.70 39.86 9.01
N LEU A 169 18.30 39.84 10.20
CA LEU A 169 18.02 40.77 11.29
C LEU A 169 18.90 42.03 11.27
N GLY A 170 19.70 42.23 10.21
CA GLY A 170 20.53 43.43 10.03
C GLY A 170 21.90 43.34 10.69
N HIS A 171 22.40 42.15 11.00
CA HIS A 171 23.69 41.95 11.65
C HIS A 171 24.65 41.12 10.80
N HIS A 172 25.81 41.69 10.49
CA HIS A 172 26.95 40.92 9.99
C HIS A 172 27.67 40.26 11.17
N THR A 173 27.85 38.94 11.12
CA THR A 173 28.51 38.15 12.17
C THR A 173 29.48 37.13 11.56
N PRO A 174 30.50 36.68 12.31
CA PRO A 174 31.43 35.63 11.87
C PRO A 174 30.76 34.35 11.37
N PHE A 175 29.56 34.02 11.88
CA PHE A 175 28.78 32.85 11.44
C PHE A 175 28.44 32.88 9.95
N MET A 176 28.45 34.05 9.29
CA MET A 176 28.16 34.22 7.86
C MET A 176 29.05 33.40 6.93
N HIS A 177 30.25 33.04 7.38
CA HIS A 177 31.24 32.34 6.57
C HIS A 177 31.21 30.81 6.72
N ILE A 178 30.38 30.29 7.64
CA ILE A 178 30.16 28.86 7.78
C ILE A 178 29.15 28.44 6.70
N GLY A 179 29.53 27.53 5.82
CA GLY A 179 28.63 26.87 4.87
C GLY A 179 27.84 25.70 5.47
N MET A 180 26.83 25.21 4.73
CA MET A 180 26.11 23.97 5.06
C MET A 180 27.03 22.75 5.10
N ALA A 181 26.70 21.74 5.91
CA ALA A 181 27.53 20.55 6.10
C ALA A 181 27.90 19.85 4.79
N HIS A 182 26.99 19.80 3.82
CA HIS A 182 27.23 19.17 2.52
C HIS A 182 28.10 19.99 1.55
N ASN A 183 28.42 21.25 1.87
CA ASN A 183 29.33 22.09 1.07
C ASN A 183 30.80 21.75 1.33
N TYR A 184 31.09 21.07 2.44
CA TYR A 184 32.44 20.64 2.76
C TYR A 184 32.73 19.26 2.19
N ARG A 185 33.97 19.03 1.76
CA ARG A 185 34.40 17.73 1.25
C ARG A 185 34.49 16.67 2.35
N ASN A 186 34.83 17.09 3.56
CA ASN A 186 34.99 16.27 4.74
C ASN A 186 34.78 17.13 6.00
N VAL A 187 34.59 16.47 7.14
CA VAL A 187 34.35 17.14 8.43
C VAL A 187 35.49 18.08 8.84
N SER A 188 36.73 17.76 8.49
CA SER A 188 37.90 18.57 8.87
C SER A 188 37.86 19.97 8.24
N GLN A 189 37.33 20.10 7.01
CA GLN A 189 37.12 21.41 6.38
C GLN A 189 36.01 22.20 7.09
N ALA A 190 34.93 21.53 7.50
CA ALA A 190 33.87 22.16 8.27
C ALA A 190 34.38 22.68 9.62
N ILE A 191 35.16 21.87 10.33
CA ILE A 191 35.83 22.25 11.58
C ILE A 191 36.72 23.48 11.38
N GLN A 192 37.49 23.54 10.28
CA GLN A 192 38.32 24.71 10.00
C GLN A 192 37.50 25.99 9.84
N ALA A 193 36.38 25.94 9.11
CA ALA A 193 35.50 27.10 8.97
C ALA A 193 34.88 27.54 10.31
N VAL A 194 34.56 26.59 11.20
CA VAL A 194 34.10 26.89 12.55
C VAL A 194 35.22 27.52 13.38
N ARG A 195 36.46 27.04 13.29
CA ARG A 195 37.63 27.64 13.96
C ARG A 195 37.90 29.07 13.51
N ASP A 196 37.79 29.32 12.20
CA ASP A 196 37.98 30.66 11.63
C ASP A 196 36.92 31.63 12.18
N CYS A 197 35.65 31.21 12.22
CA CYS A 197 34.57 31.93 12.90
C CYS A 197 34.88 32.16 14.39
N GLY A 198 35.37 31.13 15.09
CA GLY A 198 35.76 31.22 16.49
C GLY A 198 36.88 32.22 16.75
N TYR A 199 37.86 32.30 15.85
CA TYR A 199 38.95 33.29 15.93
C TYR A 199 38.40 34.71 15.83
N GLU A 200 37.51 34.99 14.88
CA GLU A 200 36.88 36.31 14.73
C GLU A 200 36.05 36.71 15.95
N ILE A 201 35.32 35.75 16.55
CA ILE A 201 34.61 35.97 17.81
C ILE A 201 35.60 36.35 18.92
N SER A 202 36.71 35.62 19.05
CA SER A 202 37.70 35.82 20.13
C SER A 202 38.40 37.18 20.12
N ILE A 203 38.50 37.82 18.94
CA ILE A 203 39.07 39.17 18.79
C ILE A 203 37.99 40.27 18.82
N GLY A 204 36.73 39.92 19.13
CA GLY A 204 35.65 40.87 19.38
C GLY A 204 34.90 41.36 18.14
N LEU A 205 34.86 40.59 17.05
CA LEU A 205 34.11 40.96 15.83
C LEU A 205 32.59 40.69 15.92
N MET A 206 32.08 40.26 17.08
CA MET A 206 30.64 40.13 17.31
C MET A 206 29.97 41.49 17.56
N PRO A 207 28.86 41.83 16.87
CA PRO A 207 28.09 43.04 17.14
C PRO A 207 27.54 43.09 18.56
N LYS A 208 27.77 44.21 19.26
CA LYS A 208 27.30 44.40 20.65
C LYS A 208 25.78 44.36 20.79
N SER A 209 25.05 44.71 19.74
CA SER A 209 23.57 44.71 19.70
C SER A 209 22.95 43.31 19.81
N ILE A 210 23.71 42.25 19.53
CA ILE A 210 23.25 40.85 19.66
C ILE A 210 23.31 40.38 21.11
N GLY A 211 24.26 40.91 21.91
CA GLY A 211 24.56 40.39 23.24
C GLY A 211 25.16 38.96 23.23
N PRO A 212 25.38 38.36 24.42
CA PRO A 212 26.07 37.08 24.52
C PRO A 212 25.32 35.92 23.84
N VAL A 213 25.95 35.19 22.93
CA VAL A 213 25.28 34.08 22.22
C VAL A 213 25.29 32.81 23.08
N THR A 214 24.10 32.26 23.33
CA THR A 214 23.90 31.09 24.20
C THR A 214 23.33 29.89 23.42
N PHE A 215 23.99 28.74 23.53
CA PHE A 215 23.59 27.47 22.94
C PHE A 215 23.09 26.51 24.02
N CYS A 216 21.95 25.87 23.81
CA CYS A 216 21.40 24.89 24.74
C CYS A 216 21.27 23.54 24.03
N PHE A 217 21.94 22.51 24.55
CA PHE A 217 21.87 21.16 24.02
C PHE A 217 20.94 20.32 24.90
N THR A 218 19.98 19.61 24.29
CA THR A 218 19.11 18.70 25.05
C THR A 218 19.54 17.25 24.87
N GLY A 219 19.56 16.52 25.98
CA GLY A 219 20.01 15.14 26.03
C GLY A 219 21.52 15.00 26.13
N THR A 220 21.96 13.84 26.61
CA THR A 220 23.39 13.50 26.83
C THR A 220 23.88 12.37 25.93
N GLY A 221 23.05 12.00 24.94
CA GLY A 221 23.34 10.93 23.98
C GLY A 221 24.29 11.34 22.86
N ASN A 222 24.48 10.43 21.89
CA ASN A 222 25.43 10.60 20.79
C ASN A 222 25.14 11.83 19.92
N VAL A 223 23.86 12.19 19.72
CA VAL A 223 23.47 13.40 18.98
C VAL A 223 24.04 14.65 19.65
N SER A 224 23.77 14.83 20.94
CA SER A 224 24.27 15.98 21.71
C SER A 224 25.79 16.03 21.73
N LYS A 225 26.46 14.89 21.93
CA LYS A 225 27.93 14.80 21.89
C LYS A 225 28.50 15.21 20.52
N GLY A 226 27.91 14.72 19.42
CA GLY A 226 28.36 15.09 18.08
C GLY A 226 28.16 16.57 17.77
N ALA A 227 27.09 17.18 18.28
CA ALA A 227 26.91 18.62 18.16
C ALA A 227 27.93 19.41 19.01
N GLN A 228 28.25 18.89 20.21
CA GLN A 228 29.29 19.45 21.07
C GLN A 228 30.69 19.35 20.44
N ASP A 229 31.00 18.27 19.72
CA ASP A 229 32.27 18.13 18.97
C ASP A 229 32.51 19.31 18.01
N ILE A 230 31.44 19.96 17.51
CA ILE A 230 31.52 21.14 16.64
C ILE A 230 31.51 22.45 17.42
N ILE A 231 30.65 22.64 18.44
CA ILE A 231 30.65 23.90 19.21
C ILE A 231 31.98 24.13 19.95
N ASN A 232 32.67 23.05 20.33
CA ASN A 232 33.96 23.09 21.02
C ASN A 232 35.09 23.70 20.16
N GLU A 233 34.86 23.87 18.86
CA GLU A 233 35.80 24.52 17.95
C GLU A 233 35.60 26.06 17.91
N LEU A 234 34.59 26.60 18.61
CA LEU A 234 34.43 28.02 18.92
C LEU A 234 35.08 28.34 20.29
N PRO A 235 35.33 29.62 20.62
CA PRO A 235 35.69 30.03 21.98
C PRO A 235 34.46 29.88 22.90
N VAL A 236 34.17 28.65 23.31
CA VAL A 236 32.98 28.29 24.08
C VAL A 236 33.27 28.19 25.57
N GLU A 237 32.38 28.73 26.39
CA GLU A 237 32.34 28.51 27.83
C GLU A 237 31.09 27.73 28.21
N TYR A 238 31.27 26.60 28.91
CA TYR A 238 30.15 25.81 29.42
C TYR A 238 29.69 26.36 30.77
N VAL A 239 28.38 26.55 30.90
CA VAL A 239 27.72 27.08 32.11
C VAL A 239 26.57 26.19 32.54
N GLU A 240 26.26 26.20 33.82
CA GLU A 240 25.11 25.50 34.37
C GLU A 240 23.80 26.17 33.94
N PRO A 241 22.68 25.44 33.82
CA PRO A 241 21.42 26.00 33.32
C PRO A 241 20.90 27.20 34.10
N HIS A 242 21.20 27.28 35.41
CA HIS A 242 20.77 28.38 36.27
C HIS A 242 21.61 29.66 36.07
N GLU A 243 22.82 29.56 35.51
CA GLU A 243 23.73 30.69 35.24
C GLU A 243 23.41 31.39 33.92
N LEU A 244 22.60 30.78 33.04
CA LEU A 244 22.25 31.34 31.72
C LEU A 244 21.66 32.74 31.79
N LYS A 245 20.91 33.06 32.85
CA LYS A 245 20.35 34.40 33.05
C LYS A 245 21.45 35.44 33.21
N ASP A 246 22.40 35.17 34.11
CA ASP A 246 23.50 36.08 34.42
C ASP A 246 24.42 36.26 33.19
N VAL A 247 24.66 35.16 32.45
CA VAL A 247 25.37 35.18 31.17
C VAL A 247 24.65 36.05 30.14
N CYS A 248 23.32 35.98 30.03
CA CYS A 248 22.58 36.78 29.07
C CYS A 248 22.66 38.29 29.36
N GLU A 249 22.82 38.67 30.63
CA GLU A 249 22.86 40.06 31.09
C GLU A 249 24.28 40.65 31.05
N ALA A 250 25.31 39.86 31.38
CA ALA A 250 26.67 40.35 31.62
C ALA A 250 27.79 39.49 31.00
N GLY A 251 27.46 38.52 30.14
CA GLY A 251 28.44 37.67 29.47
C GLY A 251 29.43 38.44 28.60
N ASP A 252 30.62 37.87 28.44
CA ASP A 252 31.68 38.39 27.56
C ASP A 252 31.35 38.07 26.10
N MET A 253 31.50 39.07 25.24
CA MET A 253 31.18 39.01 23.81
C MET A 253 32.29 38.37 22.97
N THR A 254 33.46 38.08 23.56
CA THR A 254 34.58 37.41 22.88
C THR A 254 34.48 35.87 22.93
N LYS A 255 33.38 35.36 23.48
CA LYS A 255 33.07 33.94 23.58
C LYS A 255 31.59 33.66 23.34
N VAL A 256 31.29 32.39 23.11
CA VAL A 256 29.92 31.87 23.11
C VAL A 256 29.72 31.01 24.35
N TYR A 257 28.47 30.83 24.76
CA TYR A 257 28.12 30.08 25.96
C TYR A 257 27.32 28.84 25.60
N ALA A 258 27.59 27.72 26.27
CA ALA A 258 26.89 26.47 26.05
C ALA A 258 26.39 25.87 27.36
N THR A 259 25.24 25.18 27.32
CA THR A 259 24.79 24.34 28.43
C THR A 259 24.22 23.02 27.92
N VAL A 260 24.40 21.94 28.68
CA VAL A 260 23.92 20.59 28.32
C VAL A 260 22.85 20.15 29.31
N LEU A 261 21.63 19.97 28.80
CA LEU A 261 20.46 19.64 29.60
C LEU A 261 20.24 18.14 29.68
N SER A 262 20.43 17.61 30.87
CA SER A 262 19.90 16.31 31.29
C SER A 262 18.45 16.43 31.76
N ARG A 263 17.75 15.30 31.86
CA ARG A 263 16.34 15.22 32.30
C ARG A 263 16.07 15.98 33.61
N HIS A 264 16.95 15.87 34.61
CA HIS A 264 16.79 16.51 35.92
C HIS A 264 16.85 18.05 35.89
N HIS A 265 17.43 18.65 34.84
CA HIS A 265 17.50 20.11 34.70
C HIS A 265 16.17 20.73 34.30
N HIS A 266 15.26 19.98 33.69
CA HIS A 266 14.03 20.54 33.12
C HIS A 266 12.76 19.75 33.43
N LEU A 267 12.86 18.46 33.77
CA LEU A 267 11.71 17.67 34.20
C LEU A 267 11.52 17.77 35.70
N MET A 268 10.27 17.91 36.12
CA MET A 268 9.89 17.97 37.53
C MET A 268 8.52 17.34 37.74
N ARG A 269 8.33 16.66 38.88
CA ARG A 269 7.03 16.12 39.28
C ARG A 269 6.06 17.27 39.50
N LYS A 270 4.82 17.12 39.04
CA LYS A 270 3.80 18.17 39.12
C LYS A 270 3.41 18.54 40.57
N SER A 271 3.61 17.65 41.54
CA SER A 271 3.17 17.83 42.93
C SER A 271 4.15 18.64 43.78
N ASP A 272 5.46 18.39 43.68
CA ASP A 272 6.48 18.93 44.58
C ASP A 272 7.69 19.52 43.85
N GLY A 273 7.77 19.36 42.51
CA GLY A 273 8.85 19.87 41.70
C GLY A 273 10.16 19.06 41.75
N ILE A 274 10.15 17.85 42.31
CA ILE A 274 11.34 16.98 42.39
C ILE A 274 11.44 16.12 41.13
N TYR A 275 12.67 15.80 40.69
CA TYR A 275 12.91 14.83 39.64
C TYR A 275 13.36 13.47 40.20
N ASP A 276 12.56 12.42 40.00
CA ASP A 276 12.96 11.03 40.27
C ASP A 276 13.13 10.28 38.93
N PRO A 277 14.35 9.81 38.59
CA PRO A 277 14.59 9.10 37.33
C PRO A 277 13.80 7.81 37.15
N MET A 278 13.61 7.03 38.22
CA MET A 278 12.98 5.71 38.15
C MET A 278 11.46 5.83 38.07
N GLU A 279 10.88 6.78 38.80
CA GLU A 279 9.46 7.08 38.70
C GLU A 279 9.13 7.67 37.33
N TYR A 280 9.94 8.59 36.80
CA TYR A 280 9.72 9.16 35.48
C TYR A 280 9.69 8.09 34.37
N GLU A 281 10.56 7.08 34.45
CA GLU A 281 10.60 6.02 33.45
C GLU A 281 9.33 5.15 33.45
N ASN A 282 8.68 4.99 34.61
CA ASN A 282 7.46 4.20 34.75
C ASN A 282 6.16 5.03 34.65
N HIS A 283 6.21 6.30 35.03
CA HIS A 283 5.08 7.23 35.18
C HIS A 283 5.39 8.64 34.65
N PRO A 284 5.74 8.78 33.36
CA PRO A 284 6.10 10.08 32.77
C PRO A 284 4.96 11.10 32.81
N GLU A 285 3.70 10.65 32.93
CA GLU A 285 2.50 11.48 33.03
C GLU A 285 2.46 12.34 34.31
N LEU A 286 3.19 11.96 35.36
CA LEU A 286 3.28 12.71 36.62
C LEU A 286 4.20 13.93 36.52
N TYR A 287 4.96 14.03 35.43
CA TYR A 287 5.99 15.04 35.24
C TYR A 287 5.56 16.16 34.30
N THR A 288 6.23 17.29 34.40
CA THR A 288 6.13 18.40 33.45
C THR A 288 7.51 18.96 33.16
N SER A 289 7.66 19.64 32.02
CA SER A 289 8.90 20.34 31.67
C SER A 289 8.78 21.82 32.02
N HIS A 290 9.76 22.35 32.77
CA HIS A 290 9.90 23.76 33.09
C HIS A 290 10.93 24.48 32.21
N PHE A 291 11.47 23.79 31.19
CA PHE A 291 12.40 24.33 30.20
C PHE A 291 11.98 25.69 29.62
N ARG A 292 10.69 25.84 29.28
CA ARG A 292 10.08 27.07 28.75
C ARG A 292 10.27 28.32 29.63
N THR A 293 10.52 28.14 30.94
CA THR A 293 10.61 29.23 31.91
C THR A 293 12.00 29.38 32.51
N SER A 294 12.74 28.29 32.71
CA SER A 294 14.07 28.35 33.33
C SER A 294 15.22 28.47 32.34
N VAL A 295 15.06 27.98 31.11
CA VAL A 295 16.17 27.88 30.15
C VAL A 295 15.86 28.60 28.85
N ALA A 296 14.74 28.26 28.18
CA ALA A 296 14.39 28.79 26.86
C ALA A 296 14.42 30.33 26.74
N PRO A 297 14.01 31.13 27.75
CA PRO A 297 14.09 32.59 27.68
C PRO A 297 15.52 33.15 27.57
N TYR A 298 16.51 32.35 27.96
CA TYR A 298 17.94 32.70 27.98
C TYR A 298 18.74 31.95 26.90
N THR A 299 18.05 31.23 26.02
CA THR A 299 18.66 30.46 24.92
C THR A 299 18.63 31.27 23.63
N THR A 300 19.77 31.38 22.94
CA THR A 300 19.84 31.97 21.59
C THR A 300 19.55 30.92 20.52
N CYS A 301 20.17 29.75 20.65
CA CYS A 301 19.99 28.63 19.76
C CYS A 301 19.80 27.33 20.55
N LEU A 302 18.70 26.62 20.28
CA LEU A 302 18.42 25.31 20.86
C LEU A 302 18.88 24.19 19.91
N ILE A 303 19.65 23.24 20.42
CA ILE A 303 20.04 22.02 19.72
C ILE A 303 19.31 20.87 20.39
N ASN A 304 18.20 20.45 19.77
CA ASN A 304 17.33 19.44 20.31
C ASN A 304 17.72 18.03 19.82
N GLY A 305 18.14 17.17 20.74
CA GLY A 305 18.62 15.81 20.44
C GLY A 305 17.99 14.74 21.33
N ILE A 306 16.86 15.04 21.99
CA ILE A 306 16.20 14.10 22.91
C ILE A 306 15.35 13.08 22.15
N TYR A 307 15.28 11.89 22.72
CA TYR A 307 14.21 10.95 22.41
C TYR A 307 12.93 11.41 23.09
N TRP A 308 11.81 11.40 22.36
CA TRP A 308 10.50 11.78 22.87
C TRP A 308 9.45 10.72 22.54
N ASP A 309 8.54 10.48 23.48
CA ASP A 309 7.40 9.58 23.35
C ASP A 309 6.09 10.35 23.64
N PRO A 310 4.96 10.03 22.97
CA PRO A 310 3.67 10.71 23.19
C PRO A 310 3.19 10.79 24.63
N HIS A 311 3.60 9.86 25.50
CA HIS A 311 3.25 9.85 26.92
C HIS A 311 4.14 10.77 27.79
N THR A 312 5.22 11.33 27.22
CA THR A 312 6.19 12.18 27.93
C THR A 312 5.93 13.68 27.72
N PRO A 313 6.27 14.54 28.70
CA PRO A 313 6.10 15.98 28.54
C PRO A 313 6.88 16.56 27.36
N ARG A 314 6.24 17.42 26.57
CA ARG A 314 6.90 18.20 25.52
C ARG A 314 7.87 19.22 26.10
N LEU A 315 8.92 19.53 25.35
CA LEU A 315 9.93 20.52 25.73
C LEU A 315 9.40 21.95 25.52
N LEU A 316 8.81 22.21 24.34
CA LEU A 316 8.17 23.48 24.00
C LEU A 316 6.81 23.24 23.31
N ARG A 317 5.80 24.00 23.74
CA ARG A 317 4.45 24.04 23.13
C ARG A 317 4.28 25.29 22.26
N ARG A 318 3.23 25.31 21.42
CA ARG A 318 2.86 26.49 20.60
C ARG A 318 2.70 27.76 21.44
N LEU A 319 1.99 27.66 22.56
CA LEU A 319 1.78 28.77 23.50
C LEU A 319 3.07 29.22 24.19
N ASP A 320 4.06 28.32 24.32
CA ASP A 320 5.35 28.66 24.90
C ASP A 320 6.17 29.49 23.89
N ALA A 321 6.18 29.09 22.62
CA ALA A 321 6.82 29.84 21.55
C ALA A 321 6.24 31.26 21.40
N GLN A 322 4.91 31.42 21.49
CA GLN A 322 4.25 32.74 21.51
C GLN A 322 4.77 33.66 22.62
N LYS A 323 5.07 33.10 23.81
CA LYS A 323 5.61 33.87 24.93
C LYS A 323 7.08 34.21 24.72
N LEU A 324 7.85 33.29 24.15
CA LEU A 324 9.28 33.45 23.88
C LEU A 324 9.56 34.46 22.76
N MET A 325 8.67 34.57 21.76
CA MET A 325 8.78 35.53 20.66
C MET A 325 8.32 36.96 21.00
N LYS A 326 8.04 37.25 22.27
CA LYS A 326 7.71 38.61 22.69
C LYS A 326 8.96 39.50 22.67
N PRO A 327 8.84 40.77 22.24
CA PRO A 327 9.92 41.72 22.24
C PRO A 327 10.64 41.79 23.59
N VAL A 328 11.95 41.59 23.58
CA VAL A 328 12.79 41.72 24.78
C VAL A 328 13.12 43.20 24.99
N LYS A 329 13.01 43.69 26.24
CA LYS A 329 13.54 45.02 26.60
C LYS A 329 15.06 44.95 26.58
N SER A 330 15.67 45.40 25.49
CA SER A 330 17.13 45.54 25.38
C SER A 330 17.65 46.60 26.37
N SER A 331 18.77 46.31 27.04
CA SER A 331 19.54 47.27 27.84
C SER A 331 20.26 48.31 26.97
N PHE A 332 20.38 48.07 25.66
CA PHE A 332 20.85 49.02 24.66
C PHE A 332 19.67 49.59 23.89
N ALA A 333 19.51 50.92 23.89
CA ALA A 333 18.54 51.58 23.03
C ALA A 333 18.97 51.36 21.56
N GLY A 334 18.11 50.72 20.77
CA GLY A 334 18.35 50.54 19.33
C GLY A 334 18.54 51.90 18.66
N THR A 335 19.59 52.02 17.85
CA THR A 335 19.81 53.17 16.97
C THR A 335 19.63 52.72 15.52
N GLU A 336 19.37 53.64 14.60
CA GLU A 336 19.00 53.33 13.20
C GLU A 336 19.98 52.36 12.48
N GLY A 337 21.26 52.35 12.86
CA GLY A 337 22.25 51.41 12.31
C GLY A 337 22.44 50.10 13.09
N TRP A 338 21.97 50.00 14.34
CA TRP A 338 22.17 48.86 15.24
C TRP A 338 20.81 48.32 15.71
N PRO A 339 20.11 47.51 14.88
CA PRO A 339 18.81 46.97 15.24
C PRO A 339 18.90 46.08 16.48
N THR A 340 17.84 46.06 17.28
CA THR A 340 17.73 45.11 18.40
C THR A 340 17.15 43.80 17.90
N LEU A 341 17.59 42.68 18.50
CA LEU A 341 16.98 41.39 18.21
C LEU A 341 15.49 41.37 18.60
N PRO A 342 14.62 40.72 17.80
CA PRO A 342 13.19 40.64 18.08
C PRO A 342 12.88 39.87 19.37
N HIS A 343 13.64 38.82 19.64
CA HIS A 343 13.55 37.99 20.85
C HIS A 343 14.87 37.22 21.01
N ARG A 344 15.01 36.47 22.10
CA ARG A 344 16.27 35.75 22.38
C ARG A 344 16.38 34.43 21.62
N LEU A 345 15.32 33.62 21.59
CA LEU A 345 15.34 32.28 20.98
C LEU A 345 15.22 32.39 19.46
N LEU A 346 16.33 32.69 18.80
CA LEU A 346 16.37 32.95 17.36
C LEU A 346 16.29 31.69 16.50
N ALA A 347 16.82 30.56 16.99
CA ALA A 347 16.92 29.35 16.20
C ALA A 347 16.74 28.06 17.01
N ILE A 348 16.21 27.02 16.37
CA ILE A 348 16.10 25.67 16.90
C ILE A 348 16.58 24.68 15.81
N CYS A 349 17.63 23.94 16.12
CA CYS A 349 18.01 22.74 15.37
C CYS A 349 17.37 21.52 16.05
N ASP A 350 16.26 21.04 15.52
CA ASP A 350 15.59 19.84 15.98
C ASP A 350 16.13 18.59 15.28
N ILE A 351 17.24 18.05 15.81
CA ILE A 351 17.95 16.90 15.24
C ILE A 351 17.18 15.59 15.46
N SER A 352 16.24 15.55 16.41
CA SER A 352 15.36 14.38 16.57
C SER A 352 14.45 14.19 15.36
N ALA A 353 14.08 15.29 14.69
CA ALA A 353 13.27 15.33 13.47
C ALA A 353 11.93 14.58 13.63
N ASP A 354 11.31 14.73 14.79
CA ASP A 354 10.01 14.13 15.10
C ASP A 354 8.89 15.15 14.84
N ALA A 355 8.18 14.98 13.72
CA ALA A 355 7.00 15.77 13.39
C ALA A 355 5.95 15.72 14.51
N GLY A 356 5.62 16.88 15.08
CA GLY A 356 4.73 17.02 16.22
C GLY A 356 5.29 16.38 17.49
N GLY A 357 6.61 16.34 17.65
CA GLY A 357 7.33 15.70 18.76
C GLY A 357 7.63 16.63 19.94
N SER A 358 8.84 16.54 20.52
CA SER A 358 9.18 17.34 21.71
C SER A 358 9.07 18.86 21.52
N ILE A 359 9.19 19.34 20.27
CA ILE A 359 8.87 20.70 19.83
C ILE A 359 7.51 20.65 19.12
N GLU A 360 6.43 21.01 19.81
CA GLU A 360 5.04 20.77 19.37
C GLU A 360 4.69 21.35 18.00
N PHE A 361 5.27 22.50 17.68
CA PHE A 361 4.91 23.27 16.50
C PHE A 361 5.69 22.86 15.24
N MET A 362 6.67 21.96 15.35
CA MET A 362 7.34 21.36 14.20
C MET A 362 6.50 20.24 13.62
N ASN A 363 5.50 20.56 12.79
CA ASN A 363 4.60 19.55 12.23
C ASN A 363 5.22 18.80 11.04
N GLU A 364 6.28 19.34 10.43
CA GLU A 364 6.96 18.77 9.26
C GLU A 364 8.47 18.96 9.37
N CYS A 365 9.24 18.00 8.85
CA CYS A 365 10.69 18.06 8.82
C CYS A 365 11.16 18.85 7.58
N THR A 366 12.16 19.72 7.76
CA THR A 366 12.92 20.34 6.67
C THR A 366 13.74 19.30 5.89
N THR A 367 14.16 19.61 4.68
CA THR A 367 14.98 18.71 3.84
C THR A 367 16.37 19.26 3.63
N ILE A 368 17.33 18.48 3.10
CA ILE A 368 18.65 19.03 2.78
C ILE A 368 18.54 20.12 1.68
N ASP A 369 17.57 20.01 0.77
CA ASP A 369 17.32 20.99 -0.29
C ASP A 369 16.67 22.29 0.23
N LYS A 370 15.79 22.17 1.24
CA LYS A 370 15.17 23.31 1.96
C LYS A 370 15.44 23.15 3.48
N PRO A 371 16.66 23.45 3.95
CA PRO A 371 17.14 23.08 5.28
C PRO A 371 16.60 23.94 6.42
N PHE A 372 16.01 25.09 6.10
CA PHE A 372 15.48 26.02 7.07
C PHE A 372 14.03 26.38 6.76
N CYS A 373 13.25 26.60 7.79
CA CYS A 373 11.97 27.29 7.72
C CYS A 373 11.82 28.24 8.90
N MET A 374 10.98 29.26 8.74
CA MET A 374 10.64 30.20 9.79
C MET A 374 9.33 29.79 10.44
N TYR A 375 9.35 29.64 11.75
CA TYR A 375 8.14 29.46 12.53
C TYR A 375 7.68 30.80 13.10
N ASP A 376 6.54 31.30 12.61
CA ASP A 376 5.78 32.39 13.23
C ASP A 376 4.57 31.80 13.96
N ALA A 377 4.32 32.25 15.20
CA ALA A 377 3.21 31.74 15.99
C ALA A 377 1.83 32.21 15.53
N ASP A 378 1.74 33.28 14.73
CA ASP A 378 0.48 33.83 14.23
C ASP A 378 0.19 33.40 12.78
N GLN A 379 1.22 33.21 11.94
CA GLN A 379 1.08 32.90 10.51
C GLN A 379 1.38 31.43 10.11
N HIS A 380 1.80 30.59 11.06
CA HIS A 380 2.31 29.22 10.82
C HIS A 380 3.64 29.18 10.03
N ILE A 381 4.15 27.98 9.71
CA ILE A 381 5.51 27.76 9.17
C ILE A 381 5.64 28.35 7.75
N ASP A 382 6.66 29.18 7.51
CA ASP A 382 7.06 29.69 6.21
C ASP A 382 8.40 29.05 5.78
N HIS A 383 8.43 28.43 4.60
CA HIS A 383 9.60 27.73 4.07
C HIS A 383 10.46 28.58 3.11
N ASP A 384 10.00 29.78 2.73
CA ASP A 384 10.64 30.57 1.66
C ASP A 384 11.33 31.83 2.18
N SER A 385 11.30 32.07 3.50
CA SER A 385 11.94 33.23 4.14
C SER A 385 12.76 32.83 5.37
N VAL A 386 13.80 33.61 5.66
CA VAL A 386 14.53 33.63 6.94
C VAL A 386 14.37 34.98 7.67
N GLU A 387 13.52 35.86 7.13
CA GLU A 387 13.22 37.19 7.62
C GLU A 387 12.02 37.19 8.60
N GLY A 388 11.74 38.31 9.26
CA GLY A 388 10.57 38.46 10.14
C GLY A 388 10.80 38.06 11.61
N ASN A 389 9.72 38.04 12.41
CA ASN A 389 9.75 37.92 13.88
C ASN A 389 9.79 36.47 14.40
N GLY A 390 9.86 35.47 13.52
CA GLY A 390 9.77 34.05 13.91
C GLY A 390 11.06 33.45 14.49
N ILE A 391 11.03 32.12 14.68
CA ILE A 391 12.16 31.27 15.07
C ILE A 391 12.65 30.51 13.84
N LEU A 392 13.95 30.54 13.56
CA LEU A 392 14.54 29.74 12.49
C LEU A 392 14.59 28.27 12.90
N MET A 393 13.95 27.39 12.14
CA MET A 393 13.87 25.96 12.40
C MET A 393 14.73 25.19 11.41
N CYS A 394 15.52 24.23 11.90
CA CYS A 394 16.23 23.23 11.11
C CYS A 394 15.92 21.86 11.69
N SER A 395 15.20 21.01 10.94
CA SER A 395 14.74 19.69 11.40
C SER A 395 14.86 18.69 10.25
N ILE A 396 16.06 18.19 9.99
CA ILE A 396 16.36 17.32 8.83
C ILE A 396 16.48 15.86 9.32
N ASP A 397 15.69 14.96 8.75
CA ASP A 397 15.57 13.55 9.18
C ASP A 397 16.76 12.65 8.74
N ASN A 398 17.58 13.13 7.80
CA ASN A 398 18.68 12.39 7.20
C ASN A 398 20.02 13.13 7.27
N LEU A 399 20.20 14.00 8.28
CA LEU A 399 21.41 14.81 8.52
C LEU A 399 22.77 14.13 8.22
N PRO A 400 23.04 12.88 8.65
CA PRO A 400 24.33 12.24 8.40
C PRO A 400 24.64 11.99 6.91
N ALA A 401 23.65 12.10 6.02
CA ALA A 401 23.86 12.00 4.57
C ALA A 401 24.67 13.17 4.00
N GLN A 402 24.78 14.29 4.73
CA GLN A 402 25.59 15.45 4.35
C GLN A 402 27.09 15.23 4.58
N LEU A 403 27.47 14.29 5.47
CA LEU A 403 28.86 13.89 5.75
C LEU A 403 29.02 12.38 5.47
N PRO A 404 28.87 11.96 4.20
CA PRO A 404 28.62 10.56 3.88
C PRO A 404 29.83 9.64 4.07
N ILE A 405 31.06 10.15 3.95
CA ILE A 405 32.29 9.35 4.08
C ILE A 405 32.48 8.94 5.53
N GLU A 406 32.48 9.90 6.44
CA GLU A 406 32.71 9.66 7.84
C GLU A 406 31.52 8.94 8.50
N ALA A 407 30.30 9.23 8.06
CA ALA A 407 29.13 8.45 8.45
C ALA A 407 29.25 6.98 8.01
N THR A 408 29.80 6.70 6.82
CA THR A 408 30.04 5.33 6.32
C THR A 408 31.10 4.61 7.16
N GLU A 409 32.18 5.29 7.52
CA GLU A 409 33.23 4.73 8.36
C GLU A 409 32.71 4.39 9.76
N TYR A 410 32.07 5.36 10.42
CA TYR A 410 31.53 5.20 11.76
C TYR A 410 30.45 4.13 11.87
N PHE A 411 29.57 4.08 10.86
CA PHE A 411 28.53 3.06 10.78
C PHE A 411 29.15 1.69 10.55
N GLY A 412 30.12 1.59 9.65
CA GLY A 412 30.87 0.37 9.38
C GLY A 412 31.58 -0.15 10.63
N ASP A 413 32.21 0.70 11.44
CA ASP A 413 32.89 0.28 12.70
C ASP A 413 31.95 -0.44 13.66
N ARG A 414 30.70 0.01 13.72
CA ARG A 414 29.69 -0.55 14.61
C ARG A 414 29.03 -1.78 14.02
N LEU A 415 28.87 -1.84 12.70
CA LEU A 415 28.24 -2.97 12.02
C LEU A 415 29.21 -4.14 11.87
N PHE A 416 30.47 -3.87 11.52
CA PHE A 416 31.46 -4.87 11.13
C PHE A 416 31.67 -6.00 12.16
N PRO A 417 31.75 -5.74 13.48
CA PRO A 417 31.89 -6.82 14.47
C PRO A 417 30.74 -7.85 14.43
N TYR A 418 29.57 -7.44 13.99
CA TYR A 418 28.35 -8.26 13.98
C TYR A 418 28.04 -8.87 12.62
N ILE A 419 28.83 -8.56 11.57
CA ILE A 419 28.55 -9.03 10.21
C ILE A 419 28.60 -10.57 10.10
N TRP A 420 29.32 -11.22 11.03
CA TRP A 420 29.49 -12.67 11.11
C TRP A 420 28.38 -13.38 11.88
N GLU A 421 27.85 -12.72 12.91
CA GLU A 421 26.90 -13.31 13.86
C GLU A 421 25.49 -12.71 13.72
N MET A 422 25.22 -11.99 12.62
CA MET A 422 24.05 -11.11 12.48
C MET A 422 22.79 -11.71 13.11
N VAL A 423 22.41 -11.05 14.19
CA VAL A 423 21.84 -11.68 15.39
C VAL A 423 20.40 -12.12 15.13
N ARG A 424 20.04 -13.34 15.59
CA ARG A 424 18.65 -13.86 15.55
C ARG A 424 17.54 -12.90 16.04
N PRO A 425 17.71 -12.02 17.06
CA PRO A 425 16.65 -11.13 17.55
C PRO A 425 16.33 -9.90 16.68
N ALA A 426 17.12 -9.62 15.63
CA ALA A 426 16.90 -8.49 14.71
C ALA A 426 16.23 -8.91 13.38
N VAL A 427 15.90 -10.19 13.23
CA VAL A 427 15.32 -10.75 12.01
C VAL A 427 13.82 -10.49 11.99
N ILE A 428 13.36 -9.62 11.09
CA ILE A 428 11.95 -9.24 10.96
C ILE A 428 11.17 -10.32 10.23
N THR A 429 11.66 -10.73 9.06
CA THR A 429 11.03 -11.73 8.19
C THR A 429 11.96 -12.93 8.00
N SER A 430 11.38 -14.12 7.84
CA SER A 430 12.10 -15.32 7.44
C SER A 430 11.11 -16.36 6.90
N ASN A 431 11.47 -17.08 5.84
CA ASN A 431 10.65 -18.16 5.26
C ASN A 431 9.21 -17.71 4.92
N GLY A 432 9.09 -16.49 4.39
CA GLY A 432 7.83 -15.88 4.00
C GLY A 432 6.88 -15.51 5.15
N LYS A 433 7.38 -15.46 6.39
CA LYS A 433 6.60 -15.07 7.57
C LYS A 433 7.34 -14.02 8.40
N LEU A 434 6.58 -13.24 9.16
CA LEU A 434 7.13 -12.48 10.28
C LEU A 434 7.67 -13.46 11.32
N THR A 435 8.80 -13.14 11.94
CA THR A 435 9.28 -13.95 13.07
C THR A 435 8.45 -13.63 14.33
N PRO A 436 8.37 -14.54 15.33
CA PRO A 436 7.45 -14.40 16.47
C PRO A 436 7.52 -13.06 17.22
N LYS A 437 8.71 -12.46 17.30
CA LYS A 437 8.93 -11.16 17.94
C LYS A 437 8.28 -9.99 17.19
N PHE A 438 8.01 -10.15 15.89
CA PHE A 438 7.51 -9.11 15.00
C PHE A 438 6.10 -9.37 14.47
N GLU A 439 5.43 -10.45 14.90
CA GLU A 439 4.02 -10.73 14.57
C GLU A 439 3.08 -9.60 15.04
N TYR A 440 3.49 -8.76 16.00
CA TYR A 440 2.72 -7.59 16.40
C TYR A 440 2.57 -6.53 15.29
N ILE A 441 3.45 -6.54 14.27
CA ILE A 441 3.36 -5.60 13.14
C ILE A 441 2.01 -5.78 12.43
N GLU A 442 1.54 -7.02 12.28
CA GLU A 442 0.23 -7.30 11.70
C GLU A 442 -0.91 -6.70 12.55
N LYS A 443 -0.83 -6.86 13.87
CA LYS A 443 -1.80 -6.25 14.79
C LYS A 443 -1.80 -4.72 14.74
N LEU A 444 -0.64 -4.10 14.46
CA LEU A 444 -0.55 -2.65 14.27
C LEU A 444 -1.20 -2.21 12.95
N ARG A 445 -1.04 -2.99 11.87
CA ARG A 445 -1.73 -2.77 10.59
C ARG A 445 -3.24 -2.82 10.78
N GLU A 446 -3.74 -3.90 11.37
CA GLU A 446 -5.17 -4.11 11.66
C GLU A 446 -5.75 -2.96 12.48
N LYS A 447 -5.05 -2.50 13.53
CA LYS A 447 -5.51 -1.36 14.36
C LYS A 447 -5.60 -0.06 13.56
N ARG A 448 -4.66 0.19 12.64
CA ARG A 448 -4.65 1.40 11.81
C ARG A 448 -5.79 1.37 10.80
N GLU A 449 -6.01 0.24 10.15
CA GLU A 449 -7.14 0.02 9.24
C GLU A 449 -8.46 0.18 9.98
N GLN A 450 -8.59 -0.42 11.16
CA GLN A 450 -9.78 -0.26 12.01
C GLN A 450 -10.02 1.22 12.36
N ALA A 451 -8.97 1.97 12.72
CA ALA A 451 -9.09 3.39 13.00
C ALA A 451 -9.55 4.20 11.76
N GLN A 452 -9.15 3.79 10.56
CA GLN A 452 -9.58 4.42 9.30
C GLN A 452 -11.04 4.10 8.97
N ILE A 453 -11.43 2.83 9.10
CA ILE A 453 -12.81 2.35 8.91
C ILE A 453 -13.74 3.10 9.88
N LEU A 454 -13.37 3.17 11.17
CA LEU A 454 -14.18 3.78 12.21
C LEU A 454 -14.09 5.32 12.28
N LYS A 455 -13.30 5.96 11.40
CA LYS A 455 -13.07 7.41 11.44
C LYS A 455 -14.35 8.24 11.27
N LYS A 456 -15.30 7.75 10.46
CA LYS A 456 -16.58 8.42 10.20
C LYS A 456 -17.72 7.64 10.87
N ALA A 457 -18.16 8.11 12.04
CA ALA A 457 -19.28 7.51 12.76
C ALA A 457 -20.61 7.69 11.99
N GLY A 458 -21.49 6.68 12.09
CA GLY A 458 -22.85 6.74 11.56
C GLY A 458 -23.03 6.30 10.10
N MET A 459 -21.98 5.82 9.43
CA MET A 459 -22.08 5.28 8.06
C MET A 459 -22.37 3.77 8.06
N LYS A 460 -23.18 3.30 7.10
CA LYS A 460 -23.34 1.88 6.77
C LYS A 460 -22.06 1.38 6.12
N ARG A 461 -21.44 0.34 6.69
CA ARG A 461 -20.11 -0.15 6.25
C ARG A 461 -20.25 -1.45 5.47
N VAL A 462 -19.75 -1.44 4.22
CA VAL A 462 -19.78 -2.59 3.31
C VAL A 462 -18.36 -3.06 3.01
N LEU A 463 -18.08 -4.34 3.24
CA LEU A 463 -16.82 -4.97 2.84
C LEU A 463 -16.98 -5.59 1.46
N LEU A 464 -16.29 -5.07 0.45
CA LEU A 464 -16.24 -5.62 -0.90
C LEU A 464 -14.97 -6.44 -1.08
N LEU A 465 -15.13 -7.76 -1.16
CA LEU A 465 -14.04 -8.71 -1.39
C LEU A 465 -13.83 -8.90 -2.90
N GLY A 466 -12.70 -8.39 -3.40
CA GLY A 466 -12.32 -8.40 -4.81
C GLY A 466 -12.28 -7.00 -5.44
N SER A 467 -11.29 -6.77 -6.29
CA SER A 467 -11.07 -5.52 -7.04
C SER A 467 -11.08 -5.73 -8.56
N GLY A 468 -11.71 -6.81 -9.04
CA GLY A 468 -11.84 -7.08 -10.48
C GLY A 468 -12.83 -6.14 -11.17
N TYR A 469 -12.91 -6.18 -12.50
CA TYR A 469 -13.73 -5.26 -13.32
C TYR A 469 -15.20 -5.12 -12.90
N VAL A 470 -15.80 -6.17 -12.33
CA VAL A 470 -17.22 -6.15 -11.87
C VAL A 470 -17.42 -5.43 -10.54
N SER A 471 -16.33 -5.10 -9.83
CA SER A 471 -16.36 -4.49 -8.49
C SER A 471 -16.60 -2.98 -8.57
N GLU A 472 -16.17 -2.35 -9.67
CA GLU A 472 -16.24 -0.90 -9.84
C GLU A 472 -17.69 -0.37 -9.86
N PRO A 473 -18.64 -0.95 -10.63
CA PRO A 473 -20.05 -0.51 -10.59
C PRO A 473 -20.71 -0.73 -9.23
N VAL A 474 -20.20 -1.67 -8.42
CA VAL A 474 -20.70 -1.90 -7.05
C VAL A 474 -20.32 -0.75 -6.15
N ILE A 475 -19.06 -0.32 -6.20
CA ILE A 475 -18.55 0.82 -5.41
C ILE A 475 -19.27 2.09 -5.85
N GLU A 476 -19.35 2.33 -7.16
CA GLU A 476 -20.01 3.49 -7.74
C GLU A 476 -21.46 3.59 -7.25
N TYR A 477 -22.27 2.54 -7.44
CA TYR A 477 -23.67 2.53 -7.04
C TYR A 477 -23.87 2.72 -5.53
N LEU A 478 -23.07 2.07 -4.70
CA LEU A 478 -23.20 2.15 -3.24
C LEU A 478 -22.76 3.51 -2.69
N THR A 479 -21.73 4.13 -3.26
CA THR A 479 -21.16 5.40 -2.79
C THR A 479 -21.91 6.64 -3.28
N ARG A 480 -22.92 6.48 -4.16
CA ARG A 480 -23.92 7.52 -4.44
C ARG A 480 -24.66 8.00 -3.19
N ASP A 481 -24.80 7.12 -2.20
CA ASP A 481 -25.32 7.46 -0.86
C ASP A 481 -24.16 7.88 0.05
N GLU A 482 -24.16 9.14 0.49
CA GLU A 482 -23.13 9.66 1.41
C GLU A 482 -23.11 8.93 2.76
N GLY A 483 -24.20 8.25 3.13
CA GLY A 483 -24.30 7.42 4.32
C GLY A 483 -23.61 6.05 4.21
N THR A 484 -23.06 5.69 3.04
CA THR A 484 -22.42 4.38 2.82
C THR A 484 -20.91 4.50 2.62
N GLN A 485 -20.16 3.64 3.31
CA GLN A 485 -18.72 3.48 3.19
C GLN A 485 -18.41 2.08 2.63
N VAL A 486 -17.51 2.01 1.66
CA VAL A 486 -17.07 0.75 1.05
C VAL A 486 -15.60 0.51 1.35
N THR A 487 -15.29 -0.62 1.97
CA THR A 487 -13.92 -1.10 2.13
C THR A 487 -13.65 -2.13 1.04
N VAL A 488 -12.72 -1.85 0.14
CA VAL A 488 -12.35 -2.72 -0.98
C VAL A 488 -11.11 -3.51 -0.61
N ALA A 489 -11.25 -4.82 -0.49
CA ALA A 489 -10.17 -5.71 -0.09
C ALA A 489 -9.67 -6.55 -1.27
N SER A 490 -8.35 -6.54 -1.51
CA SER A 490 -7.73 -7.25 -2.64
C SER A 490 -6.31 -7.74 -2.32
N VAL A 491 -5.88 -8.83 -2.99
CA VAL A 491 -4.48 -9.26 -2.98
C VAL A 491 -3.56 -8.32 -3.78
N ILE A 492 -4.13 -7.44 -4.60
CA ILE A 492 -3.41 -6.41 -5.35
C ILE A 492 -3.82 -5.05 -4.81
N LEU A 493 -3.12 -4.56 -3.77
CA LEU A 493 -3.45 -3.31 -3.09
C LEU A 493 -3.61 -2.13 -4.05
N LYS A 494 -2.72 -2.01 -5.05
CA LYS A 494 -2.76 -0.96 -6.06
C LYS A 494 -4.10 -0.85 -6.78
N GLN A 495 -4.77 -1.98 -7.08
CA GLN A 495 -6.09 -1.95 -7.72
C GLN A 495 -7.16 -1.40 -6.77
N ALA A 496 -7.08 -1.73 -5.48
CA ALA A 496 -7.98 -1.16 -4.48
C ALA A 496 -7.73 0.34 -4.29
N GLU A 497 -6.48 0.78 -4.29
CA GLU A 497 -6.10 2.20 -4.20
C GLU A 497 -6.60 3.00 -5.42
N GLU A 498 -6.48 2.45 -6.63
CA GLU A 498 -7.02 3.07 -7.86
C GLU A 498 -8.54 3.27 -7.77
N LEU A 499 -9.28 2.28 -7.24
CA LEU A 499 -10.71 2.39 -6.99
C LEU A 499 -11.02 3.43 -5.90
N ALA A 500 -10.26 3.44 -4.80
CA ALA A 500 -10.45 4.38 -3.70
C ALA A 500 -10.12 5.82 -4.08
N ALA A 501 -9.20 6.04 -5.02
CA ALA A 501 -8.91 7.36 -5.56
C ALA A 501 -10.03 7.90 -6.45
N LYS A 502 -10.82 7.01 -7.08
CA LYS A 502 -11.90 7.37 -8.00
C LYS A 502 -13.24 7.63 -7.30
N TYR A 503 -13.55 6.92 -6.22
CA TYR A 503 -14.85 6.98 -5.55
C TYR A 503 -14.76 7.49 -4.12
N PRO A 504 -15.71 8.35 -3.68
CA PRO A 504 -15.74 8.83 -2.30
C PRO A 504 -16.02 7.69 -1.32
N ASN A 505 -15.72 7.91 -0.04
CA ASN A 505 -16.02 6.97 1.05
C ASN A 505 -15.52 5.54 0.80
N THR A 506 -14.43 5.40 0.04
CA THR A 506 -13.85 4.12 -0.33
C THR A 506 -12.50 3.94 0.37
N ILE A 507 -12.29 2.80 1.04
CA ILE A 507 -11.07 2.48 1.78
C ILE A 507 -10.39 1.27 1.14
N PRO A 508 -9.14 1.37 0.68
CA PRO A 508 -8.41 0.24 0.12
C PRO A 508 -7.72 -0.58 1.22
N ILE A 509 -7.82 -1.91 1.16
CA ILE A 509 -7.13 -2.83 2.08
C ILE A 509 -6.49 -3.99 1.30
N MET A 510 -5.28 -4.39 1.69
CA MET A 510 -4.65 -5.60 1.18
C MET A 510 -5.14 -6.81 1.98
N LEU A 511 -5.72 -7.79 1.31
CA LEU A 511 -6.20 -9.02 1.94
C LEU A 511 -6.11 -10.22 0.99
N ASP A 512 -5.41 -11.27 1.44
CA ASP A 512 -5.47 -12.61 0.87
C ASP A 512 -6.34 -13.52 1.73
N VAL A 513 -7.59 -13.71 1.30
CA VAL A 513 -8.57 -14.57 1.99
C VAL A 513 -8.13 -16.03 2.11
N SER A 514 -7.14 -16.49 1.33
CA SER A 514 -6.65 -17.87 1.38
C SER A 514 -5.61 -18.11 2.47
N SER A 515 -4.96 -17.06 2.95
CA SER A 515 -3.84 -17.15 3.91
C SER A 515 -4.01 -16.28 5.16
N GLN A 516 -4.91 -15.29 5.14
CA GLN A 516 -5.13 -14.32 6.22
C GLN A 516 -6.55 -14.41 6.82
N GLU A 517 -6.97 -15.61 7.22
CA GLU A 517 -8.32 -15.87 7.76
C GLU A 517 -8.67 -15.00 8.99
N GLY A 518 -7.70 -14.75 9.88
CA GLY A 518 -7.90 -13.89 11.06
C GLY A 518 -8.18 -12.43 10.71
N HIS A 519 -7.51 -11.91 9.67
CA HIS A 519 -7.71 -10.54 9.18
C HIS A 519 -9.06 -10.41 8.47
N LEU A 520 -9.43 -11.40 7.65
CA LEU A 520 -10.77 -11.49 7.05
C LEU A 520 -11.86 -11.44 8.13
N ASP A 521 -11.73 -12.26 9.18
CA ASP A 521 -12.70 -12.33 10.27
C ASP A 521 -12.82 -11.01 11.05
N SER A 522 -11.68 -10.32 11.28
CA SER A 522 -11.64 -8.99 11.87
C SER A 522 -12.36 -7.97 11.00
N LEU A 523 -12.08 -7.93 9.69
CA LEU A 523 -12.76 -7.03 8.76
C LEU A 523 -14.26 -7.30 8.74
N ILE A 524 -14.70 -8.55 8.60
CA ILE A 524 -16.14 -8.88 8.59
C ILE A 524 -16.82 -8.33 9.84
N LYS A 525 -16.23 -8.49 11.03
CA LYS A 525 -16.77 -7.99 12.30
C LYS A 525 -17.02 -6.47 12.29
N GLU A 526 -16.19 -5.69 11.62
CA GLU A 526 -16.30 -4.23 11.60
C GLU A 526 -17.33 -3.70 10.56
N HIS A 527 -17.87 -4.57 9.71
CA HIS A 527 -18.81 -4.23 8.64
C HIS A 527 -20.22 -4.79 8.88
N GLU A 528 -21.21 -4.19 8.23
CA GLU A 528 -22.63 -4.56 8.34
C GLU A 528 -23.06 -5.51 7.21
N LEU A 529 -22.33 -5.49 6.09
CA LEU A 529 -22.58 -6.31 4.92
C LEU A 529 -21.26 -6.68 4.23
N VAL A 530 -21.18 -7.91 3.73
CA VAL A 530 -20.08 -8.39 2.87
C VAL A 530 -20.59 -8.63 1.46
N ILE A 531 -19.86 -8.16 0.45
CA ILE A 531 -20.11 -8.49 -0.96
C ILE A 531 -18.90 -9.28 -1.46
N SER A 532 -19.11 -10.51 -1.91
CA SER A 532 -18.03 -11.35 -2.46
C SER A 532 -18.10 -11.40 -3.98
N MET A 533 -17.11 -10.76 -4.61
CA MET A 533 -16.82 -10.80 -6.06
C MET A 533 -15.61 -11.68 -6.38
N LEU A 534 -15.18 -12.51 -5.43
CA LEU A 534 -14.10 -13.48 -5.59
C LEU A 534 -14.56 -14.73 -6.36
N PRO A 535 -13.64 -15.62 -6.78
CA PRO A 535 -14.00 -16.93 -7.30
C PRO A 535 -14.91 -17.71 -6.34
N TYR A 536 -15.92 -18.39 -6.87
CA TYR A 536 -16.99 -19.02 -6.08
C TYR A 536 -16.51 -20.08 -5.08
N SER A 537 -15.29 -20.61 -5.25
CA SER A 537 -14.66 -21.55 -4.32
C SER A 537 -14.38 -20.94 -2.94
N PHE A 538 -14.26 -19.62 -2.83
CA PHE A 538 -14.03 -18.93 -1.55
C PHE A 538 -15.33 -18.62 -0.79
N HIS A 539 -16.49 -18.70 -1.44
CA HIS A 539 -17.76 -18.28 -0.83
C HIS A 539 -18.14 -19.09 0.41
N PRO A 540 -17.96 -20.43 0.47
CA PRO A 540 -18.25 -21.18 1.69
C PRO A 540 -17.39 -20.76 2.89
N LEU A 541 -16.12 -20.38 2.67
CA LEU A 541 -15.24 -19.87 3.72
C LEU A 541 -15.76 -18.52 4.24
N ILE A 542 -16.00 -17.58 3.33
CA ILE A 542 -16.48 -16.23 3.67
C ILE A 542 -17.84 -16.29 4.37
N ALA A 543 -18.76 -17.12 3.87
CA ALA A 543 -20.08 -17.31 4.46
C ALA A 543 -20.02 -17.84 5.89
N LYS A 544 -19.08 -18.75 6.20
CA LYS A 544 -18.87 -19.23 7.59
C LYS A 544 -18.46 -18.09 8.53
N HIS A 545 -17.56 -17.21 8.10
CA HIS A 545 -17.20 -16.03 8.89
C HIS A 545 -18.38 -15.07 9.06
N CYS A 546 -19.13 -14.81 7.99
CA CYS A 546 -20.33 -13.98 8.03
C CYS A 546 -21.37 -14.54 9.03
N ILE A 547 -21.61 -15.85 9.02
CA ILE A 547 -22.48 -16.55 9.98
C ILE A 547 -21.97 -16.38 11.42
N ASN A 548 -20.67 -16.63 11.65
CA ASN A 548 -20.07 -16.50 12.98
C ASN A 548 -20.14 -15.07 13.53
N ARG A 549 -20.01 -14.07 12.65
CA ARG A 549 -20.05 -12.65 12.99
C ARG A 549 -21.45 -12.02 12.90
N LYS A 550 -22.45 -12.78 12.45
CA LYS A 550 -23.82 -12.33 12.20
C LYS A 550 -23.91 -11.15 11.23
N VAL A 551 -23.13 -11.22 10.15
CA VAL A 551 -23.07 -10.21 9.09
C VAL A 551 -23.74 -10.76 7.83
N ASN A 552 -24.55 -9.95 7.14
CA ASN A 552 -25.20 -10.36 5.90
C ASN A 552 -24.16 -10.49 4.77
N MET A 553 -24.51 -11.23 3.72
CA MET A 553 -23.62 -11.43 2.57
C MET A 553 -24.37 -11.36 1.24
N VAL A 554 -23.72 -10.81 0.20
CA VAL A 554 -24.19 -10.85 -1.20
C VAL A 554 -23.11 -11.47 -2.09
N THR A 555 -23.53 -12.24 -3.07
CA THR A 555 -22.66 -12.69 -4.16
C THR A 555 -23.41 -12.82 -5.49
N ALA A 556 -22.71 -12.56 -6.59
CA ALA A 556 -23.21 -12.76 -7.95
C ALA A 556 -23.03 -14.20 -8.48
N SER A 557 -22.65 -15.15 -7.61
CA SER A 557 -22.35 -16.53 -8.00
C SER A 557 -23.49 -17.49 -7.71
N TYR A 558 -23.50 -18.61 -8.45
CA TYR A 558 -24.38 -19.75 -8.23
C TYR A 558 -24.41 -20.21 -6.77
N LEU A 559 -25.59 -20.63 -6.31
CA LEU A 559 -25.74 -21.31 -5.03
C LEU A 559 -25.18 -22.73 -5.13
N SER A 560 -23.93 -22.92 -4.68
CA SER A 560 -23.26 -24.21 -4.70
C SER A 560 -23.83 -25.18 -3.65
N PRO A 561 -23.62 -26.50 -3.81
CA PRO A 561 -24.01 -27.48 -2.78
C PRO A 561 -23.41 -27.19 -1.40
N ASP A 562 -22.15 -26.73 -1.35
CA ASP A 562 -21.47 -26.38 -0.10
C ASP A 562 -22.06 -25.12 0.55
N MET A 563 -22.46 -24.13 -0.26
CA MET A 563 -23.22 -22.99 0.24
C MET A 563 -24.58 -23.43 0.77
N LYS A 564 -25.31 -24.27 0.03
CA LYS A 564 -26.65 -24.75 0.42
C LYS A 564 -26.65 -25.48 1.76
N GLN A 565 -25.57 -26.18 2.12
CA GLN A 565 -25.41 -26.81 3.43
C GLN A 565 -25.41 -25.80 4.60
N LEU A 566 -25.11 -24.53 4.33
CA LEU A 566 -25.09 -23.46 5.33
C LEU A 566 -26.47 -22.84 5.60
N GLN A 567 -27.54 -23.29 4.92
CA GLN A 567 -28.91 -22.79 5.08
C GLN A 567 -29.32 -22.62 6.55
N HIS A 568 -29.28 -23.73 7.29
CA HIS A 568 -29.77 -23.75 8.66
C HIS A 568 -28.90 -22.88 9.59
N SER A 569 -27.58 -22.88 9.37
CA SER A 569 -26.66 -22.05 10.16
C SER A 569 -26.88 -20.55 9.92
N ALA A 570 -27.16 -20.14 8.67
CA ALA A 570 -27.48 -18.75 8.35
C ALA A 570 -28.82 -18.31 8.95
N GLU A 571 -29.85 -19.17 8.93
CA GLU A 571 -31.13 -18.92 9.60
C GLU A 571 -30.96 -18.76 11.12
N GLN A 572 -30.22 -19.67 11.76
CA GLN A 572 -29.94 -19.62 13.20
C GLN A 572 -29.14 -18.38 13.60
N ALA A 573 -28.20 -17.94 12.74
CA ALA A 573 -27.46 -16.70 12.96
C ALA A 573 -28.31 -15.44 12.74
N GLY A 574 -29.50 -15.57 12.15
CA GLY A 574 -30.41 -14.46 11.86
C GLY A 574 -29.96 -13.57 10.69
N ILE A 575 -29.09 -14.09 9.82
CA ILE A 575 -28.53 -13.35 8.68
C ILE A 575 -29.18 -13.77 7.37
N THR A 576 -28.98 -12.94 6.36
CA THR A 576 -29.39 -13.18 4.98
C THR A 576 -28.15 -13.26 4.10
N ILE A 577 -28.04 -14.34 3.33
CA ILE A 577 -27.00 -14.53 2.32
C ILE A 577 -27.69 -14.55 0.96
N VAL A 578 -27.54 -13.49 0.18
CA VAL A 578 -28.15 -13.40 -1.15
C VAL A 578 -27.16 -13.90 -2.19
N ASN A 579 -27.51 -15.00 -2.86
CA ASN A 579 -26.76 -15.60 -3.94
C ASN A 579 -27.37 -15.22 -5.29
N GLU A 580 -26.66 -15.54 -6.36
CA GLU A 580 -27.20 -15.45 -7.72
C GLU A 580 -27.67 -14.04 -8.11
N MET A 581 -27.05 -12.98 -7.56
CA MET A 581 -27.33 -11.59 -7.92
C MET A 581 -26.33 -11.07 -8.96
N GLY A 582 -26.33 -11.67 -10.15
CA GLY A 582 -25.51 -11.24 -11.28
C GLY A 582 -26.30 -11.19 -12.59
N LEU A 583 -25.66 -11.57 -13.69
CA LEU A 583 -26.28 -11.68 -15.01
C LEU A 583 -26.93 -13.06 -15.23
N ASP A 584 -26.10 -14.11 -15.18
CA ASP A 584 -26.44 -15.51 -15.41
C ASP A 584 -25.53 -16.36 -14.49
N PRO A 585 -25.90 -16.50 -13.20
CA PRO A 585 -27.24 -16.38 -12.66
C PRO A 585 -27.55 -14.98 -12.06
N GLY A 586 -28.77 -14.50 -12.27
CA GLY A 586 -29.38 -13.31 -11.67
C GLY A 586 -30.47 -12.70 -12.54
N ILE A 587 -30.11 -11.81 -13.47
CA ILE A 587 -31.09 -11.17 -14.36
C ILE A 587 -31.91 -12.21 -15.12
N ASP A 588 -31.30 -13.32 -15.54
CA ASP A 588 -32.00 -14.45 -16.17
C ASP A 588 -33.13 -15.00 -15.28
N HIS A 589 -32.86 -15.23 -13.99
CA HIS A 589 -33.83 -15.68 -12.99
C HIS A 589 -34.96 -14.68 -12.80
N MET A 590 -34.60 -13.41 -12.63
CA MET A 590 -35.56 -12.35 -12.35
C MET A 590 -36.56 -12.18 -13.50
N LEU A 591 -36.07 -12.12 -14.74
CA LEU A 591 -36.92 -12.01 -15.93
C LEU A 591 -37.76 -13.27 -16.18
N ALA A 592 -37.20 -14.45 -15.92
CA ALA A 592 -37.94 -15.70 -16.01
C ALA A 592 -39.11 -15.73 -15.03
N MET A 593 -38.85 -15.42 -13.75
CA MET A 593 -39.85 -15.47 -12.70
C MET A 593 -40.92 -14.38 -12.84
N GLU A 594 -40.56 -13.16 -13.26
CA GLU A 594 -41.56 -12.12 -13.57
C GLU A 594 -42.57 -12.61 -14.62
N CYS A 595 -42.08 -13.27 -15.69
CA CYS A 595 -42.96 -13.82 -16.72
C CYS A 595 -43.78 -15.02 -16.24
N ILE A 596 -43.17 -15.94 -15.50
CA ILE A 596 -43.81 -17.17 -15.00
C ILE A 596 -44.89 -16.83 -13.98
N ASP A 597 -44.62 -15.92 -13.04
CA ASP A 597 -45.58 -15.51 -12.03
C ASP A 597 -46.76 -14.76 -12.65
N GLN A 598 -46.51 -13.90 -13.63
CA GLN A 598 -47.58 -13.25 -14.39
C GLN A 598 -48.42 -14.27 -15.15
N ALA A 599 -47.79 -15.24 -15.82
CA ALA A 599 -48.52 -16.30 -16.51
C ALA A 599 -49.41 -17.12 -15.57
N LYS A 600 -48.91 -17.48 -14.38
CA LYS A 600 -49.70 -18.17 -13.36
C LYS A 600 -50.87 -17.32 -12.87
N ALA A 601 -50.67 -16.01 -12.67
CA ALA A 601 -51.73 -15.08 -12.29
C ALA A 601 -52.83 -14.98 -13.37
N ASP A 602 -52.45 -15.09 -14.64
CA ASP A 602 -53.36 -15.09 -15.78
C ASP A 602 -53.99 -16.49 -16.04
N GLY A 603 -53.74 -17.47 -15.17
CA GLY A 603 -54.26 -18.84 -15.29
C GLY A 603 -53.57 -19.71 -16.36
N CYS A 604 -52.46 -19.25 -16.93
CA CYS A 604 -51.71 -19.97 -17.95
C CYS A 604 -50.81 -21.04 -17.33
N THR A 605 -50.56 -22.12 -18.07
CA THR A 605 -49.57 -23.15 -17.72
C THR A 605 -48.31 -22.99 -18.55
N VAL A 606 -47.13 -23.00 -17.93
CA VAL A 606 -45.86 -22.96 -18.65
C VAL A 606 -45.59 -24.31 -19.31
N SER A 607 -45.51 -24.34 -20.65
CA SER A 607 -45.26 -25.55 -21.44
C SER A 607 -43.79 -25.70 -21.83
N SER A 608 -43.04 -24.61 -21.96
CA SER A 608 -41.62 -24.63 -22.30
C SER A 608 -40.86 -23.42 -21.76
N TYR A 609 -39.60 -23.63 -21.39
CA TYR A 609 -38.66 -22.56 -21.04
C TYR A 609 -37.32 -22.78 -21.72
N SER A 610 -36.83 -21.76 -22.42
CA SER A 610 -35.47 -21.70 -22.95
C SER A 610 -34.82 -20.37 -22.59
N SER A 611 -33.56 -20.40 -22.15
CA SER A 611 -32.81 -19.20 -21.76
C SER A 611 -31.38 -19.29 -22.26
N PHE A 612 -30.99 -18.37 -23.13
CA PHE A 612 -29.66 -18.30 -23.71
C PHE A 612 -29.02 -16.94 -23.42
N CYS A 613 -27.80 -16.95 -22.87
CA CYS A 613 -27.07 -15.74 -22.52
C CYS A 613 -25.61 -15.81 -23.01
N GLY A 614 -25.06 -14.69 -23.45
CA GLY A 614 -23.66 -14.57 -23.83
C GLY A 614 -23.11 -13.18 -23.56
N GLY A 615 -21.99 -13.12 -22.84
CA GLY A 615 -21.08 -11.98 -22.87
C GLY A 615 -20.09 -12.16 -24.00
N LEU A 616 -20.06 -11.22 -24.93
CA LEU A 616 -19.33 -11.27 -26.19
C LEU A 616 -18.60 -9.93 -26.40
N PRO A 617 -17.58 -9.85 -27.26
CA PRO A 617 -17.18 -8.55 -27.79
C PRO A 617 -18.35 -7.92 -28.58
N ALA A 618 -18.40 -6.60 -28.66
CA ALA A 618 -19.25 -5.94 -29.65
C ALA A 618 -18.88 -6.46 -31.06
N PRO A 619 -19.82 -6.55 -32.02
CA PRO A 619 -19.55 -7.12 -33.34
C PRO A 619 -18.30 -6.54 -34.03
N GLU A 620 -18.08 -5.24 -33.91
CA GLU A 620 -16.93 -4.52 -34.43
C GLU A 620 -15.59 -4.89 -33.76
N CYS A 621 -15.62 -5.46 -32.54
CA CYS A 621 -14.46 -5.90 -31.76
C CYS A 621 -14.26 -7.43 -31.79
N SER A 622 -15.00 -8.14 -32.65
CA SER A 622 -15.00 -9.61 -32.71
C SER A 622 -14.01 -10.21 -33.70
N ASP A 623 -13.15 -9.39 -34.32
CA ASP A 623 -12.20 -9.83 -35.34
C ASP A 623 -10.97 -10.54 -34.73
N ASN A 624 -11.17 -11.78 -34.28
CA ASN A 624 -10.11 -12.69 -33.87
C ASN A 624 -10.52 -14.15 -34.14
N PRO A 625 -9.59 -15.12 -34.11
CA PRO A 625 -9.90 -16.51 -34.45
C PRO A 625 -11.01 -17.17 -33.62
N LEU A 626 -11.20 -16.74 -32.37
CA LEU A 626 -12.25 -17.25 -31.49
C LEU A 626 -13.54 -16.43 -31.56
N ARG A 627 -13.51 -15.28 -32.25
CA ARG A 627 -14.54 -14.23 -32.20
C ARG A 627 -14.95 -13.91 -30.75
N TYR A 628 -13.99 -13.90 -29.85
CA TYR A 628 -14.21 -13.76 -28.41
C TYR A 628 -13.10 -12.96 -27.76
N LYS A 629 -13.44 -12.19 -26.72
CA LYS A 629 -12.50 -11.47 -25.86
C LYS A 629 -12.91 -11.65 -24.41
N PHE A 630 -11.93 -11.61 -23.51
CA PHE A 630 -12.14 -11.89 -22.09
C PHE A 630 -12.16 -10.60 -21.29
N SER A 631 -13.27 -10.35 -20.59
CA SER A 631 -13.40 -9.28 -19.57
C SER A 631 -13.32 -9.81 -18.13
N TRP A 632 -12.95 -11.08 -17.97
CA TRP A 632 -12.66 -11.78 -16.71
C TRP A 632 -11.79 -13.02 -16.99
N SER A 633 -11.33 -13.71 -15.95
CA SER A 633 -10.46 -14.89 -16.11
C SER A 633 -11.06 -15.95 -17.06
N PRO A 634 -10.33 -16.38 -18.13
CA PRO A 634 -10.82 -17.35 -19.10
C PRO A 634 -11.10 -18.75 -18.54
N TYR A 635 -10.53 -19.08 -17.38
CA TYR A 635 -10.52 -20.44 -16.84
C TYR A 635 -11.94 -21.04 -16.71
N GLY A 636 -12.88 -20.29 -16.13
CA GLY A 636 -14.26 -20.75 -15.97
C GLY A 636 -14.99 -20.94 -17.29
N VAL A 637 -14.69 -20.11 -18.29
CA VAL A 637 -15.30 -20.20 -19.63
C VAL A 637 -14.81 -21.45 -20.35
N LEU A 638 -13.50 -21.74 -20.29
CA LEU A 638 -12.92 -22.93 -20.89
C LEU A 638 -13.36 -24.22 -20.16
N LEU A 639 -13.49 -24.17 -18.83
CA LEU A 639 -13.99 -25.32 -18.07
C LEU A 639 -15.45 -25.65 -18.45
N ASN A 640 -16.26 -24.63 -18.73
CA ASN A 640 -17.65 -24.82 -19.12
C ASN A 640 -17.80 -25.55 -20.47
N THR A 641 -16.89 -25.34 -21.45
CA THR A 641 -16.98 -26.02 -22.77
C THR A 641 -16.65 -27.52 -22.71
N ILE A 642 -15.98 -27.97 -21.65
CA ILE A 642 -15.67 -29.39 -21.42
C ILE A 642 -16.56 -30.04 -20.36
N SER A 643 -17.44 -29.27 -19.72
CA SER A 643 -18.37 -29.72 -18.69
C SER A 643 -19.56 -30.48 -19.30
N PRO A 644 -20.21 -31.39 -18.55
CA PRO A 644 -21.41 -32.07 -19.02
C PRO A 644 -22.61 -31.11 -19.06
N ALA A 645 -23.61 -31.45 -19.88
CA ALA A 645 -24.89 -30.75 -19.90
C ALA A 645 -26.09 -31.70 -19.80
N VAL A 646 -27.12 -31.31 -19.05
CA VAL A 646 -28.36 -32.07 -18.86
C VAL A 646 -29.54 -31.11 -19.02
N PHE A 647 -30.49 -31.44 -19.90
CA PHE A 647 -31.64 -30.57 -20.17
C PHE A 647 -32.86 -31.37 -20.61
N LEU A 648 -34.04 -30.75 -20.54
CA LEU A 648 -35.30 -31.36 -20.98
C LEU A 648 -35.68 -30.80 -22.35
N ARG A 649 -36.00 -31.65 -23.32
CA ARG A 649 -36.52 -31.24 -24.62
C ARG A 649 -37.60 -32.20 -25.08
N ASN A 650 -38.79 -31.68 -25.38
CA ASN A 650 -39.95 -32.45 -25.83
C ASN A 650 -40.28 -33.65 -24.92
N GLY A 651 -40.23 -33.45 -23.60
CA GLY A 651 -40.51 -34.45 -22.57
C GLY A 651 -39.36 -35.43 -22.32
N GLN A 652 -38.23 -35.32 -23.03
CA GLN A 652 -37.08 -36.23 -22.90
C GLN A 652 -35.88 -35.54 -22.26
N VAL A 653 -35.32 -36.17 -21.22
CA VAL A 653 -34.05 -35.72 -20.63
C VAL A 653 -32.91 -36.07 -21.58
N ARG A 654 -32.20 -35.05 -22.05
CA ARG A 654 -31.01 -35.16 -22.90
C ARG A 654 -29.77 -34.95 -22.02
N ARG A 655 -28.76 -35.79 -22.22
CA ARG A 655 -27.49 -35.74 -21.50
C ARG A 655 -26.34 -35.68 -22.48
N ILE A 656 -25.42 -34.74 -22.26
CA ILE A 656 -24.18 -34.58 -23.00
C ILE A 656 -23.03 -34.84 -22.02
N PRO A 657 -22.15 -35.82 -22.27
CA PRO A 657 -21.06 -36.15 -21.36
C PRO A 657 -19.96 -35.08 -21.36
N ALA A 658 -19.19 -35.05 -20.27
CA ALA A 658 -17.98 -34.23 -20.17
C ALA A 658 -16.93 -34.67 -21.20
N GLY A 659 -15.92 -33.83 -21.46
CA GLY A 659 -14.78 -34.17 -22.31
C GLY A 659 -14.86 -33.63 -23.74
N GLY A 660 -15.62 -32.56 -23.96
CA GLY A 660 -15.58 -31.76 -25.21
C GLY A 660 -16.70 -32.02 -26.21
N SER A 661 -17.55 -33.03 -25.99
CA SER A 661 -18.73 -33.31 -26.84
C SER A 661 -19.82 -32.23 -26.79
N LEU A 662 -19.69 -31.26 -25.88
CA LEU A 662 -20.64 -30.17 -25.72
C LEU A 662 -20.71 -29.28 -26.96
N MET A 663 -19.56 -29.01 -27.58
CA MET A 663 -19.51 -28.12 -28.74
C MET A 663 -20.13 -28.74 -29.99
N ASP A 664 -20.21 -30.08 -30.07
CA ASP A 664 -20.93 -30.78 -31.16
C ASP A 664 -22.45 -30.52 -31.11
N SER A 665 -22.97 -30.04 -29.96
CA SER A 665 -24.37 -29.69 -29.79
C SER A 665 -24.70 -28.21 -30.09
N ALA A 666 -23.69 -27.40 -30.46
CA ALA A 666 -23.90 -26.00 -30.82
C ALA A 666 -24.82 -25.89 -32.04
N ALA A 667 -25.82 -25.01 -31.94
CA ALA A 667 -26.80 -24.77 -32.99
C ALA A 667 -26.90 -23.28 -33.31
N ALA A 668 -27.25 -22.94 -34.56
CA ALA A 668 -27.48 -21.56 -34.97
C ALA A 668 -28.64 -20.92 -34.18
N MET A 669 -28.51 -19.64 -33.86
CA MET A 669 -29.47 -18.88 -33.05
C MET A 669 -29.91 -17.62 -33.81
N ASP A 670 -30.96 -17.76 -34.63
CA ASP A 670 -31.33 -16.75 -35.63
C ASP A 670 -32.37 -15.71 -35.14
N PHE A 671 -32.59 -15.60 -33.82
CA PHE A 671 -33.60 -14.69 -33.24
C PHE A 671 -33.21 -13.20 -33.34
N LEU A 672 -31.95 -12.90 -33.69
CA LEU A 672 -31.48 -11.58 -34.09
C LEU A 672 -30.73 -11.69 -35.43
N PRO A 673 -31.40 -11.48 -36.59
CA PRO A 673 -30.79 -11.72 -37.91
C PRO A 673 -29.51 -10.94 -38.20
N GLY A 674 -29.28 -9.81 -37.52
CA GLY A 674 -28.05 -9.02 -37.64
C GLY A 674 -26.84 -9.62 -36.92
N PHE A 675 -27.00 -10.67 -36.12
CA PHE A 675 -25.92 -11.32 -35.39
C PHE A 675 -25.76 -12.77 -35.83
N SER A 676 -24.52 -13.18 -36.09
CA SER A 676 -24.19 -14.56 -36.43
C SER A 676 -23.95 -15.38 -35.15
N LEU A 677 -25.03 -15.71 -34.43
CA LEU A 677 -24.97 -16.41 -33.15
C LEU A 677 -25.08 -17.93 -33.28
N GLU A 678 -24.39 -18.63 -32.40
CA GLU A 678 -24.61 -20.04 -32.08
C GLU A 678 -24.82 -20.19 -30.58
N GLY A 679 -25.53 -21.24 -30.17
CA GLY A 679 -25.72 -21.54 -28.77
C GLY A 679 -25.67 -23.03 -28.45
N PHE A 680 -25.18 -23.34 -27.27
CA PHE A 680 -25.06 -24.69 -26.74
C PHE A 680 -25.61 -24.73 -25.29
N PRO A 681 -26.22 -25.86 -24.86
CA PRO A 681 -26.75 -26.01 -23.51
C PRO A 681 -25.61 -26.03 -22.48
N ASN A 682 -25.87 -25.57 -21.25
CA ASN A 682 -24.85 -25.54 -20.20
C ASN A 682 -25.34 -26.17 -18.91
N ARG A 683 -24.45 -26.94 -18.26
CA ARG A 683 -24.68 -27.53 -16.92
C ARG A 683 -26.01 -28.29 -16.88
N ASP A 684 -26.63 -28.36 -15.70
CA ASP A 684 -27.93 -29.00 -15.53
C ASP A 684 -29.06 -27.95 -15.51
N SER A 685 -29.91 -28.00 -16.53
CA SER A 685 -31.13 -27.18 -16.66
C SER A 685 -32.32 -27.81 -15.92
N THR A 686 -32.33 -29.14 -15.73
CA THR A 686 -33.48 -29.86 -15.16
C THR A 686 -33.75 -29.48 -13.71
N LYS A 687 -32.71 -29.07 -12.98
CA LYS A 687 -32.81 -28.58 -11.59
C LYS A 687 -33.68 -27.32 -11.42
N TYR A 688 -34.01 -26.59 -12.49
CA TYR A 688 -34.82 -25.36 -12.40
C TYR A 688 -36.33 -25.61 -12.48
N ALA A 689 -36.78 -26.83 -12.78
CA ALA A 689 -38.20 -27.14 -12.87
C ALA A 689 -38.96 -26.87 -11.56
N GLU A 690 -38.36 -27.27 -10.43
CA GLU A 690 -38.94 -27.09 -9.10
C GLU A 690 -38.80 -25.64 -8.58
N PRO A 691 -37.61 -25.00 -8.59
CA PRO A 691 -37.46 -23.60 -8.14
C PRO A 691 -38.34 -22.60 -8.89
N TYR A 692 -38.59 -22.81 -10.19
CA TYR A 692 -39.48 -21.95 -10.97
C TYR A 692 -40.96 -22.38 -10.90
N GLY A 693 -41.25 -23.56 -10.35
CA GLY A 693 -42.59 -24.15 -10.34
C GLY A 693 -43.16 -24.36 -11.75
N ILE A 694 -42.38 -24.99 -12.63
CA ILE A 694 -42.71 -25.29 -14.03
C ILE A 694 -42.49 -26.78 -14.36
N GLN A 695 -42.78 -27.67 -13.41
CA GLN A 695 -42.60 -29.12 -13.56
C GLN A 695 -43.42 -29.73 -14.71
N THR A 696 -44.46 -29.03 -15.16
CA THR A 696 -45.30 -29.42 -16.31
C THR A 696 -44.67 -29.07 -17.66
N ALA A 697 -43.59 -28.28 -17.70
CA ALA A 697 -42.94 -27.89 -18.94
C ALA A 697 -42.28 -29.12 -19.61
N HIS A 698 -42.55 -29.32 -20.89
CA HIS A 698 -41.95 -30.38 -21.68
C HIS A 698 -40.56 -29.99 -22.24
N THR A 699 -40.17 -28.73 -22.15
CA THR A 699 -38.84 -28.25 -22.57
C THR A 699 -38.30 -27.30 -21.51
N LEU A 700 -37.06 -27.55 -21.05
CA LEU A 700 -36.36 -26.77 -20.04
C LEU A 700 -34.87 -26.77 -20.38
N ILE A 701 -34.39 -25.68 -21.00
CA ILE A 701 -33.03 -25.57 -21.50
C ILE A 701 -32.43 -24.21 -21.14
N ARG A 702 -31.25 -24.23 -20.52
CA ARG A 702 -30.36 -23.07 -20.40
C ARG A 702 -29.11 -23.30 -21.20
N GLY A 703 -28.59 -22.25 -21.83
CA GLY A 703 -27.41 -22.34 -22.65
C GLY A 703 -26.64 -21.05 -22.78
N THR A 704 -25.48 -21.14 -23.42
CA THR A 704 -24.62 -20.01 -23.71
C THR A 704 -24.65 -19.65 -25.18
N LEU A 705 -24.60 -18.34 -25.45
CA LEU A 705 -24.43 -17.79 -26.80
C LEU A 705 -22.95 -17.50 -27.09
N ARG A 706 -22.52 -17.76 -28.32
CA ARG A 706 -21.24 -17.37 -28.91
C ARG A 706 -21.45 -16.85 -30.33
N PHE A 707 -20.45 -16.16 -30.86
CA PHE A 707 -20.42 -15.91 -32.30
C PHE A 707 -20.02 -17.19 -33.02
N LYS A 708 -20.69 -17.46 -34.14
CA LYS A 708 -20.37 -18.58 -35.01
C LYS A 708 -18.95 -18.42 -35.56
N VAL A 709 -18.12 -19.43 -35.35
CA VAL A 709 -16.78 -19.49 -35.95
C VAL A 709 -16.92 -20.21 -37.30
N THR A 710 -16.67 -19.51 -38.41
CA THR A 710 -16.67 -20.14 -39.74
C THR A 710 -15.47 -21.08 -39.85
N HIS A 711 -15.72 -22.39 -39.70
CA HIS A 711 -14.78 -23.41 -40.15
C HIS A 711 -14.64 -23.32 -41.67
N THR A 712 -13.53 -22.78 -42.15
CA THR A 712 -13.07 -23.08 -43.51
C THR A 712 -12.77 -24.58 -43.57
N HIS A 713 -13.67 -25.33 -44.19
CA HIS A 713 -13.52 -26.68 -44.72
C HIS A 713 -12.36 -27.53 -44.19
N THR A 714 -12.58 -28.28 -43.12
CA THR A 714 -12.12 -29.68 -43.01
C THR A 714 -12.95 -30.41 -41.96
N HIS A 715 -13.58 -31.50 -42.39
CA HIS A 715 -14.13 -32.52 -41.49
C HIS A 715 -12.98 -33.19 -40.71
N THR A 716 -12.59 -32.64 -39.57
CA THR A 716 -11.75 -33.35 -38.60
C THR A 716 -12.10 -32.90 -37.19
N HIS A 717 -12.35 -33.90 -36.35
CA HIS A 717 -12.82 -33.81 -34.97
C HIS A 717 -12.05 -32.82 -34.08
N THR A 718 -12.80 -32.23 -33.15
CA THR A 718 -12.40 -31.52 -31.93
C THR A 718 -11.93 -30.05 -32.05
N HIS A 719 -12.73 -29.12 -31.53
CA HIS A 719 -12.37 -27.71 -31.29
C HIS A 719 -11.09 -27.52 -30.42
N THR A 720 -10.65 -28.57 -29.70
CA THR A 720 -9.40 -28.54 -28.94
C THR A 720 -8.16 -28.46 -29.83
N HIS A 721 -8.20 -28.95 -31.07
CA HIS A 721 -7.07 -28.84 -32.00
C HIS A 721 -6.85 -27.41 -32.53
N THR A 722 -7.91 -26.63 -32.75
CA THR A 722 -7.80 -25.23 -33.23
C THR A 722 -7.14 -24.32 -32.19
N ILE A 723 -7.41 -24.55 -30.90
CA ILE A 723 -6.78 -23.82 -29.79
C ILE A 723 -5.30 -24.19 -29.64
N GLN A 724 -4.91 -25.44 -29.94
CA GLN A 724 -3.49 -25.82 -29.99
C GLN A 724 -2.76 -25.25 -31.21
N HIS A 725 -3.40 -25.20 -32.37
CA HIS A 725 -2.72 -24.89 -33.64
C HIS A 725 -2.48 -23.40 -33.93
N HIS A 726 -3.17 -22.44 -33.29
CA HIS A 726 -3.03 -21.01 -33.65
C HIS A 726 -2.48 -20.10 -32.56
N THR A 727 -2.46 -20.53 -31.30
CA THR A 727 -1.98 -19.69 -30.18
C THR A 727 -0.72 -20.21 -29.47
N MET A 728 -0.36 -21.49 -29.62
CA MET A 728 0.71 -22.11 -28.80
C MET A 728 1.86 -22.73 -29.63
N LEU A 729 1.94 -22.46 -30.94
CA LEU A 729 3.02 -22.95 -31.82
C LEU A 729 4.20 -21.96 -31.96
N GLY A 730 4.26 -20.92 -31.13
CA GLY A 730 5.36 -19.93 -31.13
C GLY A 730 6.47 -20.27 -30.12
N GLU A 731 7.59 -19.55 -30.20
CA GLU A 731 8.70 -19.66 -29.24
C GLU A 731 8.43 -18.92 -27.90
N GLU A 732 7.22 -18.39 -27.71
CA GLU A 732 6.84 -17.70 -26.47
C GLU A 732 6.84 -18.65 -25.27
N ALA A 733 7.40 -18.20 -24.14
CA ALA A 733 7.44 -18.98 -22.92
C ALA A 733 6.02 -19.20 -22.35
N VAL A 734 5.69 -20.45 -22.03
CA VAL A 734 4.40 -20.81 -21.43
C VAL A 734 4.27 -20.21 -20.02
N PRO A 735 3.17 -19.51 -19.69
CA PRO A 735 2.94 -18.99 -18.35
C PRO A 735 2.96 -20.11 -17.30
N ARG A 736 3.68 -19.90 -16.17
CA ARG A 736 3.67 -20.85 -15.06
C ARG A 736 2.26 -20.95 -14.44
N ALA A 737 1.74 -22.17 -14.35
CA ALA A 737 0.46 -22.49 -13.73
C ALA A 737 0.41 -23.96 -13.31
N ASP A 738 -0.55 -24.30 -12.43
CA ASP A 738 -0.67 -25.63 -11.83
C ASP A 738 -1.31 -26.68 -12.77
N SER A 739 -1.78 -26.27 -13.95
CA SER A 739 -2.33 -27.15 -14.97
C SER A 739 -2.22 -26.55 -16.37
N VAL A 740 -2.30 -27.40 -17.40
CA VAL A 740 -2.32 -26.96 -18.83
C VAL A 740 -3.49 -26.02 -19.10
N LEU A 741 -4.67 -26.29 -18.54
CA LEU A 741 -5.84 -25.43 -18.69
C LEU A 741 -5.62 -24.04 -18.07
N ALA A 742 -4.97 -23.98 -16.90
CA ALA A 742 -4.65 -22.71 -16.25
C ALA A 742 -3.55 -21.93 -17.01
N ALA A 743 -2.55 -22.62 -17.57
CA ALA A 743 -1.53 -21.98 -18.40
C ALA A 743 -2.14 -21.41 -19.69
N LEU A 744 -3.03 -22.17 -20.36
CA LEU A 744 -3.77 -21.73 -21.53
C LEU A 744 -4.69 -20.55 -21.21
N ALA A 745 -5.41 -20.59 -20.09
CA ALA A 745 -6.26 -19.49 -19.65
C ALA A 745 -5.45 -18.20 -19.48
N LYS A 746 -4.30 -18.24 -18.79
CA LYS A 746 -3.40 -17.08 -18.64
C LYS A 746 -2.87 -16.57 -19.98
N HIS A 747 -2.54 -17.47 -20.90
CA HIS A 747 -2.07 -17.08 -22.23
C HIS A 747 -3.17 -16.38 -23.05
N LEU A 748 -4.38 -16.93 -23.06
CA LEU A 748 -5.53 -16.34 -23.76
C LEU A 748 -5.97 -15.01 -23.13
N GLU A 749 -5.89 -14.88 -21.80
CA GLU A 749 -6.17 -13.62 -21.10
C GLU A 749 -5.24 -12.50 -21.57
N ALA A 750 -3.94 -12.80 -21.72
CA ALA A 750 -2.96 -11.83 -22.21
C ALA A 750 -3.16 -11.45 -23.69
N LYS A 751 -3.61 -12.39 -24.54
CA LYS A 751 -3.73 -12.18 -26.00
C LYS A 751 -5.10 -11.66 -26.43
N LEU A 752 -6.15 -11.94 -25.68
CA LEU A 752 -7.55 -11.66 -26.05
C LEU A 752 -8.27 -10.81 -24.99
N THR A 753 -7.53 -9.94 -24.30
CA THR A 753 -8.12 -8.85 -23.51
C THR A 753 -8.72 -7.78 -24.44
N PHE A 754 -9.64 -6.99 -23.91
CA PHE A 754 -10.11 -5.79 -24.59
C PHE A 754 -9.02 -4.71 -24.60
N GLU A 755 -8.87 -4.05 -25.75
CA GLU A 755 -8.00 -2.88 -25.92
C GLU A 755 -8.74 -1.58 -25.56
N SER A 756 -8.00 -0.48 -25.44
CA SER A 756 -8.59 0.83 -25.17
C SER A 756 -9.54 1.25 -26.28
N GLY A 757 -10.76 1.65 -25.92
CA GLY A 757 -11.82 2.03 -26.86
C GLY A 757 -12.64 0.88 -27.42
N GLU A 758 -12.27 -0.37 -27.13
CA GLU A 758 -13.10 -1.53 -27.45
C GLU A 758 -14.20 -1.73 -26.41
N ARG A 759 -15.26 -2.42 -26.82
CA ARG A 759 -16.43 -2.64 -25.97
C ARG A 759 -16.92 -4.07 -26.05
N ASP A 760 -17.44 -4.55 -24.93
CA ASP A 760 -18.18 -5.80 -24.85
C ASP A 760 -19.68 -5.57 -25.07
N MET A 761 -20.40 -6.68 -25.13
CA MET A 761 -21.82 -6.75 -25.32
C MET A 761 -22.39 -7.96 -24.57
N ILE A 762 -23.55 -7.78 -23.93
CA ILE A 762 -24.38 -8.86 -23.41
C ILE A 762 -25.57 -9.06 -24.33
N ILE A 763 -25.85 -10.31 -24.69
CA ILE A 763 -27.11 -10.72 -25.30
C ILE A 763 -27.72 -11.80 -24.40
N MET A 764 -28.98 -11.61 -24.00
CA MET A 764 -29.78 -12.61 -23.31
C MET A 764 -31.15 -12.74 -23.99
N ARG A 765 -31.64 -13.97 -24.08
CA ARG A 765 -32.95 -14.32 -24.62
C ARG A 765 -33.61 -15.38 -23.76
N ASN A 766 -34.76 -15.05 -23.18
CA ASN A 766 -35.67 -16.01 -22.55
C ASN A 766 -36.90 -16.21 -23.43
N ASP A 767 -37.20 -17.45 -23.75
CA ASP A 767 -38.41 -17.87 -24.44
C ASP A 767 -39.26 -18.72 -23.49
N VAL A 768 -40.47 -18.24 -23.17
CA VAL A 768 -41.41 -18.89 -22.27
C VAL A 768 -42.68 -19.24 -23.04
N GLY A 769 -42.93 -20.53 -23.23
CA GLY A 769 -44.16 -21.05 -23.85
C GLY A 769 -45.26 -21.17 -22.80
N LEU A 770 -46.38 -20.53 -23.06
CA LEU A 770 -47.54 -20.40 -22.19
C LEU A 770 -48.76 -20.99 -22.87
N ARG A 771 -49.42 -21.93 -22.20
CA ARG A 771 -50.73 -22.44 -22.62
C ARG A 771 -51.82 -21.71 -21.86
N HIS A 772 -52.63 -20.96 -22.60
CA HIS A 772 -53.76 -20.21 -22.07
C HIS A 772 -54.91 -21.16 -21.68
N PRO A 773 -55.79 -20.78 -20.74
CA PRO A 773 -57.01 -21.54 -20.43
C PRO A 773 -57.91 -21.79 -21.64
N THR A 774 -57.85 -20.90 -22.63
CA THR A 774 -58.58 -20.99 -23.91
C THR A 774 -58.01 -22.04 -24.87
N GLY A 775 -56.80 -22.56 -24.59
CA GLY A 775 -56.12 -23.57 -25.41
C GLY A 775 -54.99 -23.02 -26.27
N GLU A 776 -54.99 -21.72 -26.56
CA GLU A 776 -53.96 -21.02 -27.36
C GLU A 776 -52.55 -21.19 -26.77
N LEU A 777 -51.55 -21.31 -27.65
CA LEU A 777 -50.14 -21.37 -27.27
C LEU A 777 -49.45 -20.05 -27.59
N GLU A 778 -49.06 -19.31 -26.54
CA GLU A 778 -48.28 -18.09 -26.66
C GLU A 778 -46.81 -18.38 -26.35
N THR A 779 -45.86 -17.88 -27.14
CA THR A 779 -44.45 -17.81 -26.75
C THR A 779 -44.07 -16.37 -26.44
N LYS A 780 -43.76 -16.11 -25.16
CA LYS A 780 -43.18 -14.84 -24.72
C LYS A 780 -41.68 -14.85 -24.91
N HIS A 781 -41.20 -13.76 -25.47
CA HIS A 781 -39.85 -13.55 -25.99
C HIS A 781 -39.23 -12.36 -25.28
N ILE A 782 -38.38 -12.60 -24.29
CA ILE A 782 -37.79 -11.55 -23.44
C ILE A 782 -36.31 -11.42 -23.79
N SER A 783 -35.90 -10.22 -24.21
CA SER A 783 -34.54 -9.95 -24.66
C SER A 783 -33.89 -8.82 -23.89
N LEU A 784 -32.60 -8.99 -23.62
CA LEU A 784 -31.71 -7.95 -23.10
C LEU A 784 -30.50 -7.87 -24.03
N VAL A 785 -30.21 -6.67 -24.53
CA VAL A 785 -28.98 -6.37 -25.27
C VAL A 785 -28.35 -5.14 -24.64
N VAL A 786 -27.11 -5.28 -24.17
CA VAL A 786 -26.38 -4.20 -23.48
C VAL A 786 -25.00 -4.09 -24.11
N TYR A 787 -24.58 -2.89 -24.44
CA TYR A 787 -23.20 -2.61 -24.87
C TYR A 787 -22.43 -1.95 -23.73
N GLY A 788 -21.11 -2.16 -23.71
CA GLY A 788 -20.21 -1.39 -22.86
C GLY A 788 -20.27 0.10 -23.21
N ASP A 789 -19.85 0.94 -22.28
CA ASP A 789 -19.75 2.38 -22.49
C ASP A 789 -18.31 2.75 -22.85
N ASN A 790 -18.11 3.61 -23.84
CA ASN A 790 -16.77 4.11 -24.19
C ASN A 790 -16.24 4.95 -23.01
N GLY A 791 -15.14 4.51 -22.40
CA GLY A 791 -14.58 5.16 -21.21
C GLY A 791 -15.42 5.01 -19.95
N GLY A 792 -16.44 4.15 -19.96
CA GLY A 792 -17.29 3.83 -18.83
C GLY A 792 -17.25 2.33 -18.49
N PHE A 793 -18.36 1.79 -17.97
CA PHE A 793 -18.43 0.39 -17.57
C PHE A 793 -18.70 -0.55 -18.75
N SER A 794 -18.05 -1.72 -18.73
CA SER A 794 -18.37 -2.82 -19.65
C SER A 794 -19.81 -3.33 -19.40
N ALA A 795 -20.45 -3.87 -20.43
CA ALA A 795 -21.76 -4.49 -20.33
C ALA A 795 -21.78 -5.60 -19.28
N MET A 796 -20.72 -6.41 -19.22
CA MET A 796 -20.55 -7.44 -18.20
C MET A 796 -20.43 -6.83 -16.79
N ALA A 797 -19.63 -5.79 -16.61
CA ALA A 797 -19.49 -5.13 -15.31
C ALA A 797 -20.83 -4.56 -14.83
N LYS A 798 -21.59 -3.89 -15.71
CA LYS A 798 -22.93 -3.35 -15.39
C LYS A 798 -23.90 -4.46 -14.99
N THR A 799 -24.01 -5.49 -15.81
CA THR A 799 -25.01 -6.55 -15.64
C THR A 799 -24.68 -7.56 -14.54
N VAL A 800 -23.46 -7.56 -13.99
CA VAL A 800 -23.07 -8.35 -12.82
C VAL A 800 -22.99 -7.49 -11.56
N GLY A 801 -22.37 -6.31 -11.67
CA GLY A 801 -22.13 -5.41 -10.54
C GLY A 801 -23.40 -4.76 -10.03
N TYR A 802 -24.25 -4.20 -10.90
CA TYR A 802 -25.47 -3.52 -10.44
C TYR A 802 -26.46 -4.44 -9.72
N PRO A 803 -26.77 -5.67 -10.20
CA PRO A 803 -27.63 -6.57 -9.43
C PRO A 803 -27.10 -6.83 -8.01
N ALA A 804 -25.80 -7.08 -7.85
CA ALA A 804 -25.21 -7.30 -6.54
C ALA A 804 -25.26 -6.03 -5.66
N ALA A 805 -24.97 -4.86 -6.23
CA ALA A 805 -25.04 -3.58 -5.52
C ALA A 805 -26.48 -3.23 -5.09
N ILE A 806 -27.46 -3.56 -5.93
CA ILE A 806 -28.88 -3.40 -5.64
C ILE A 806 -29.31 -4.33 -4.50
N ALA A 807 -28.96 -5.62 -4.54
CA ALA A 807 -29.24 -6.54 -3.43
C ALA A 807 -28.57 -6.08 -2.13
N ALA A 808 -27.34 -5.58 -2.22
CA ALA A 808 -26.63 -5.02 -1.07
C ALA A 808 -27.40 -3.84 -0.47
N ARG A 809 -27.84 -2.88 -1.29
CA ARG A 809 -28.66 -1.75 -0.86
C ARG A 809 -29.97 -2.22 -0.23
N MET A 810 -30.67 -3.15 -0.87
CA MET A 810 -31.93 -3.71 -0.36
C MET A 810 -31.76 -4.41 1.00
N LEU A 811 -30.62 -5.07 1.26
CA LEU A 811 -30.31 -5.62 2.58
C LEU A 811 -30.03 -4.53 3.61
N LEU A 812 -29.23 -3.53 3.25
CA LEU A 812 -28.88 -2.40 4.11
C LEU A 812 -30.11 -1.57 4.50
N ASP A 813 -31.11 -1.51 3.63
CA ASP A 813 -32.35 -0.77 3.83
C ASP A 813 -33.47 -1.64 4.43
N GLY A 814 -33.22 -2.94 4.63
CA GLY A 814 -34.17 -3.87 5.24
C GLY A 814 -35.32 -4.31 4.32
N GLU A 815 -35.20 -4.10 3.01
CA GLU A 815 -36.20 -4.51 2.01
C GLU A 815 -36.21 -6.04 1.80
N ILE A 816 -35.07 -6.71 1.96
CA ILE A 816 -34.99 -8.17 1.99
C ILE A 816 -34.97 -8.63 3.45
N SER A 817 -36.10 -9.16 3.93
CA SER A 817 -36.25 -9.62 5.31
C SER A 817 -35.99 -11.12 5.51
N THR A 818 -36.06 -11.92 4.43
CA THR A 818 -35.92 -13.38 4.47
C THR A 818 -34.54 -13.78 4.99
N LYS A 819 -34.51 -14.71 5.96
CA LYS A 819 -33.28 -15.23 6.58
C LYS A 819 -32.84 -16.54 5.92
N GLY A 820 -31.56 -16.88 6.08
CA GLY A 820 -30.95 -18.00 5.37
C GLY A 820 -30.39 -17.59 4.01
N LEU A 821 -30.30 -18.55 3.09
CA LEU A 821 -29.83 -18.30 1.73
C LEU A 821 -31.01 -17.90 0.86
N VAL A 822 -30.82 -16.83 0.11
CA VAL A 822 -31.83 -16.22 -0.75
C VAL A 822 -31.30 -16.17 -2.17
N VAL A 823 -32.17 -16.46 -3.13
CA VAL A 823 -31.93 -16.30 -4.58
C VAL A 823 -33.01 -15.39 -5.15
N PRO A 824 -32.78 -14.67 -6.26
CA PRO A 824 -33.72 -13.67 -6.78
C PRO A 824 -34.88 -14.28 -7.57
N MET A 825 -35.59 -15.23 -6.96
CA MET A 825 -36.71 -15.95 -7.58
C MET A 825 -38.07 -15.59 -6.97
N THR A 826 -38.10 -14.83 -5.87
CA THR A 826 -39.34 -14.36 -5.23
C THR A 826 -39.61 -12.90 -5.57
N ARG A 827 -40.89 -12.53 -5.68
CA ARG A 827 -41.32 -11.22 -6.17
C ARG A 827 -40.87 -10.04 -5.31
N ASP A 828 -40.73 -10.25 -4.02
CA ASP A 828 -40.18 -9.28 -3.06
C ASP A 828 -38.70 -8.97 -3.34
N VAL A 829 -37.97 -9.88 -3.98
CA VAL A 829 -36.57 -9.66 -4.40
C VAL A 829 -36.48 -9.19 -5.85
N TYR A 830 -37.02 -9.97 -6.80
CA TYR A 830 -36.83 -9.65 -8.22
C TYR A 830 -37.57 -8.39 -8.66
N GLY A 831 -38.73 -8.07 -8.06
CA GLY A 831 -39.57 -6.95 -8.48
C GLY A 831 -38.86 -5.60 -8.29
N PRO A 832 -38.40 -5.27 -7.06
CA PRO A 832 -37.61 -4.08 -6.80
C PRO A 832 -36.27 -4.08 -7.58
N ALA A 833 -35.61 -5.24 -7.68
CA ALA A 833 -34.34 -5.35 -8.37
C ALA A 833 -34.45 -5.03 -9.87
N LEU A 834 -35.41 -5.62 -10.59
CA LEU A 834 -35.66 -5.32 -12.01
C LEU A 834 -36.04 -3.86 -12.24
N ARG A 835 -36.77 -3.23 -11.31
CA ARG A 835 -37.10 -1.80 -11.40
C ARG A 835 -35.84 -0.94 -11.33
N ARG A 836 -34.99 -1.16 -10.31
CA ARG A 836 -33.74 -0.40 -10.16
C ARG A 836 -32.76 -0.66 -11.32
N LEU A 837 -32.72 -1.89 -11.85
CA LEU A 837 -31.92 -2.19 -13.05
C LEU A 837 -32.37 -1.39 -14.28
N LYS A 838 -33.68 -1.15 -14.44
CA LYS A 838 -34.19 -0.26 -15.50
C LYS A 838 -33.76 1.19 -15.29
N ASP A 839 -33.72 1.66 -14.04
CA ASP A 839 -33.25 3.01 -13.68
C ASP A 839 -31.75 3.18 -14.02
N GLU A 840 -30.95 2.10 -13.93
CA GLU A 840 -29.56 2.04 -14.39
C GLU A 840 -29.41 1.87 -15.92
N GLY A 841 -30.51 1.98 -16.68
CA GLY A 841 -30.51 1.91 -18.14
C GLY A 841 -30.52 0.50 -18.73
N LEU A 842 -30.70 -0.55 -17.93
CA LEU A 842 -30.85 -1.92 -18.44
C LEU A 842 -32.29 -2.16 -18.92
N GLN A 843 -32.50 -2.02 -20.22
CA GLN A 843 -33.82 -2.16 -20.84
C GLN A 843 -34.09 -3.61 -21.27
N PHE A 844 -35.27 -4.11 -20.93
CA PHE A 844 -35.74 -5.46 -21.31
C PHE A 844 -36.88 -5.32 -22.31
N VAL A 845 -36.83 -6.07 -23.41
CA VAL A 845 -37.85 -6.05 -24.47
C VAL A 845 -38.61 -7.37 -24.46
N THR A 846 -39.92 -7.29 -24.25
CA THR A 846 -40.81 -8.45 -24.32
C THR A 846 -41.66 -8.39 -25.59
N LYS A 847 -41.70 -9.49 -26.34
CA LYS A 847 -42.60 -9.71 -27.49
C LYS A 847 -43.38 -11.01 -27.28
N SER A 848 -44.49 -11.17 -27.97
CA SER A 848 -45.29 -12.40 -27.93
C SER A 848 -45.55 -12.90 -29.34
N THR A 849 -45.55 -14.21 -29.52
CA THR A 849 -46.04 -14.90 -30.73
C THR A 849 -47.13 -15.88 -30.33
N LEU A 850 -48.26 -15.85 -31.03
CA LEU A 850 -49.37 -16.78 -30.81
C LEU A 850 -49.35 -17.86 -31.89
N GLN A 851 -49.56 -19.10 -31.48
CA GLN A 851 -49.84 -20.24 -32.35
C GLN A 851 -51.24 -20.75 -32.01
N GLU A 852 -52.09 -20.80 -33.03
CA GLU A 852 -53.43 -21.41 -32.96
C GLU A 852 -53.35 -22.94 -32.79
#